data_AF-A0ABD3NIY9-F1
#
_entry.id   AF-A0ABD3NIY9-F1
#
_cell.length_a   1.000
_cell.length_b   1.000
_cell.length_c   1.000
_cell.angle_alpha   90.00
_cell.angle_beta   90.00
_cell.angle_gamma   90.00
#
_symmetry.space_group_name_H-M   'P 1'
#
loop_
_entity.id
_entity.type
_entity.pdbx_description
1 polymer ?
#
loop_
_entity_poly.entity_id
_entity_poly.type
_entity_poly.pdbx_seq_one_letter_code
_entity_poly.pdbx_strand_id
1 'polypeptide(L)'
;MYRQLRLLLTLLASSGVHFVHASDAEMNQNVSRADMYHKRRRPHSVSYILDPDEESTNTPSNNIQCKSIIAIGKTTLWTDQVDAARSTDRFHHSGEEFVCERYNESDVPIQGTHQQIQELRDLLNNGTLVSAESTIEVYQQETTRLVTYNTSEQDPRNHVTLPPGNIILKQPQQQRGRSKFVYEGEKPVLAIRVIDKDGLAVEDDAKTISDKIFGSYGDTSTMTSQFAACSFNKLKITSQGSRNIQKVLSAPGVLEVNIGISITDIDQGSMRNAVYQAAGEKLGVALPGPFQHVMFILEGCYKDCGYVICLMVNNLTFFDVMLTFNVILIFIAYVNSWLSVYQGPFYKFPGVQMHELGHNMNLGHSGGIDKETYTDHTCLMGNPLYSDTVAKMCYNQAKNFQLAQAGAWFSKSHIATFDSGRKGGTHWTGRLFGAAEYDINTAGNPIAVKLVTGSSRDLFIGFNRATGPNADNQQASDAVTITEAGNGAGYSQSYIKALLGSGHDMTLPNWRGSGQSLTVTVNEINSSVRPGYADITITFGSQSKDPTRNPTLQPSKQPALTLPTYSPTFLPTISDEEGSLQTGNTGTLDKAVKGLMFKVKAKKDITILSFDLYSRRNGKSEVTIYTKLGDYQVNTRQSGWNIVYKDTIQLSRVGTTMEGLAVEVAAGSTQSFFVYINTGMRITTTASPLQPYSQDDAMIIYSGTLFRREFYNTVGYGQFAGAIKYDME
;
A
#
# COMPACT_ATOMS: atom_id res chain seq x y z
N MET A 1 -36.67 -33.75 -7.37
CA MET A 1 -36.10 -34.02 -6.03
C MET A 1 -36.34 -32.83 -5.10
N TYR A 2 -37.60 -32.44 -4.93
CA TYR A 2 -38.04 -31.26 -4.14
C TYR A 2 -39.46 -31.50 -3.59
N ARG A 3 -39.73 -32.73 -3.13
CA ARG A 3 -41.02 -33.14 -2.54
C ARG A 3 -40.88 -34.12 -1.37
N GLN A 4 -39.70 -34.17 -0.73
CA GLN A 4 -39.44 -34.99 0.46
C GLN A 4 -38.67 -34.26 1.58
N LEU A 5 -38.70 -32.92 1.62
CA LEU A 5 -38.09 -32.14 2.71
C LEU A 5 -39.11 -31.22 3.38
N ARG A 6 -40.30 -31.76 3.69
CA ARG A 6 -41.36 -31.05 4.44
C ARG A 6 -42.03 -31.93 5.52
N LEU A 7 -41.37 -33.00 5.93
CA LEU A 7 -41.91 -33.97 6.90
C LEU A 7 -40.97 -34.28 8.09
N LEU A 8 -39.96 -33.45 8.35
CA LEU A 8 -38.98 -33.69 9.43
C LEU A 8 -38.70 -32.44 10.29
N LEU A 9 -39.73 -31.61 10.52
CA LEU A 9 -39.66 -30.45 11.41
C LEU A 9 -40.94 -30.32 12.24
N THR A 10 -41.42 -31.46 12.75
CA THR A 10 -42.59 -31.52 13.65
C THR A 10 -42.49 -32.69 14.62
N LEU A 11 -41.30 -32.94 15.18
CA LEU A 11 -41.09 -33.86 16.29
C LEU A 11 -39.77 -33.47 16.97
N LEU A 12 -39.88 -32.81 18.12
CA LEU A 12 -38.99 -32.85 19.30
C LEU A 12 -39.25 -31.59 20.14
N ALA A 13 -40.46 -31.48 20.67
CA ALA A 13 -40.82 -30.61 21.78
C ALA A 13 -41.58 -31.46 22.80
N SER A 14 -40.88 -32.37 23.49
CA SER A 14 -41.41 -33.06 24.66
C SER A 14 -40.34 -33.95 25.31
N SER A 15 -39.63 -33.44 26.30
CA SER A 15 -39.21 -34.21 27.47
C SER A 15 -38.58 -33.27 28.49
N GLY A 16 -39.42 -32.74 29.38
CA GLY A 16 -38.97 -32.15 30.62
C GLY A 16 -38.44 -33.23 31.56
N VAL A 17 -37.37 -32.92 32.29
CA VAL A 17 -37.00 -33.62 33.51
C VAL A 17 -36.52 -32.57 34.51
N HIS A 18 -37.23 -32.50 35.64
CA HIS A 18 -36.89 -31.76 36.85
C HIS A 18 -35.78 -32.48 37.64
N PHE A 19 -34.91 -31.73 38.32
CA PHE A 19 -34.35 -32.13 39.62
C PHE A 19 -34.04 -30.91 40.53
N VAL A 20 -34.91 -30.73 41.52
CA VAL A 20 -34.71 -30.48 42.97
C VAL A 20 -33.58 -29.55 43.47
N HIS A 21 -34.02 -28.54 44.23
CA HIS A 21 -33.27 -27.73 45.21
C HIS A 21 -32.94 -28.48 46.52
N ALA A 22 -31.79 -28.15 47.12
CA ALA A 22 -31.51 -28.17 48.57
C ALA A 22 -30.30 -27.24 48.82
N SER A 23 -30.46 -26.03 49.36
CA SER A 23 -30.65 -25.62 50.77
C SER A 23 -29.35 -25.39 51.54
N ASP A 24 -29.29 -24.20 52.14
CA ASP A 24 -28.22 -23.59 52.92
C ASP A 24 -27.72 -24.38 54.14
N ALA A 25 -26.49 -24.10 54.58
CA ALA A 25 -26.12 -24.08 55.99
C ALA A 25 -24.92 -23.17 56.26
N GLU A 26 -25.12 -22.27 57.22
CA GLU A 26 -24.22 -21.27 57.80
C GLU A 26 -23.01 -21.89 58.55
N MET A 27 -21.96 -21.08 58.82
CA MET A 27 -21.65 -20.57 60.17
C MET A 27 -20.18 -20.09 60.33
N ASN A 28 -20.05 -18.76 60.43
CA ASN A 28 -19.28 -17.96 61.40
C ASN A 28 -18.03 -18.50 62.16
N GLN A 29 -17.00 -17.63 62.16
CA GLN A 29 -16.32 -17.00 63.32
C GLN A 29 -14.86 -17.33 63.71
N ASN A 30 -14.13 -16.21 63.92
CA ASN A 30 -13.09 -15.88 64.91
C ASN A 30 -11.61 -16.28 64.62
N VAL A 31 -10.74 -15.32 64.30
CA VAL A 31 -9.92 -14.43 65.18
C VAL A 31 -8.67 -15.12 65.75
N SER A 32 -7.47 -14.63 65.41
CA SER A 32 -6.53 -14.01 66.37
C SER A 32 -5.19 -13.59 65.75
N ARG A 33 -4.64 -12.54 66.37
CA ARG A 33 -3.38 -11.81 66.18
C ARG A 33 -2.22 -12.51 66.93
N ALA A 34 -0.99 -12.43 66.41
CA ALA A 34 0.31 -12.37 67.13
C ALA A 34 1.45 -12.56 66.11
N ASP A 35 2.68 -12.06 66.23
CA ASP A 35 3.27 -10.90 66.91
C ASP A 35 4.66 -10.68 66.27
N MET A 36 5.13 -9.44 66.34
CA MET A 36 6.51 -8.92 66.38
C MET A 36 7.68 -9.61 65.63
N TYR A 37 8.46 -8.81 64.87
CA TYR A 37 9.80 -8.36 65.32
C TYR A 37 10.37 -7.21 64.47
N HIS A 38 10.79 -6.15 65.17
CA HIS A 38 11.49 -4.96 64.70
C HIS A 38 13.01 -5.16 64.49
N LYS A 39 13.61 -4.39 63.56
CA LYS A 39 14.85 -3.58 63.77
C LYS A 39 14.97 -2.56 62.60
N ARG A 40 14.76 -1.25 62.84
CA ARG A 40 15.73 -0.20 63.26
C ARG A 40 16.77 0.09 62.15
N ARG A 41 17.06 1.30 61.64
CA ARG A 41 16.93 2.75 61.99
C ARG A 41 17.01 3.54 60.64
N ARG A 42 16.28 4.63 60.32
CA ARG A 42 16.18 6.02 60.86
C ARG A 42 17.44 6.90 60.61
N PRO A 43 17.32 8.26 60.49
CA PRO A 43 16.99 9.05 59.28
C PRO A 43 17.86 10.34 59.17
N HIS A 44 17.52 11.33 58.32
CA HIS A 44 17.64 12.81 58.48
C HIS A 44 17.51 13.50 57.09
N SER A 45 16.38 14.14 56.74
CA SER A 45 15.94 15.56 57.00
C SER A 45 16.56 16.54 55.97
N VAL A 46 15.85 17.45 55.28
CA VAL A 46 15.09 18.62 55.79
C VAL A 46 14.31 19.34 54.65
N SER A 47 13.12 19.84 55.01
CA SER A 47 12.27 20.97 54.57
C SER A 47 12.08 21.39 53.10
N TYR A 48 10.81 21.64 52.75
CA TYR A 48 10.40 22.90 52.11
C TYR A 48 9.15 23.47 52.79
N ILE A 49 9.13 24.81 52.81
CA ILE A 49 8.22 25.74 53.47
C ILE A 49 6.87 25.77 52.75
N LEU A 50 5.79 25.91 53.52
CA LEU A 50 4.42 26.16 53.04
C LEU A 50 4.22 27.67 52.82
N ASP A 51 3.66 28.04 51.67
CA ASP A 51 2.89 29.27 51.50
C ASP A 51 1.50 28.90 50.92
N PRO A 52 0.39 29.49 51.41
CA PRO A 52 -0.97 29.13 51.05
C PRO A 52 -1.52 30.02 49.91
N ASP A 53 -2.65 29.58 49.35
CA ASP A 53 -3.51 30.25 48.37
C ASP A 53 -3.19 29.97 46.88
N GLU A 54 -3.66 28.81 46.39
CA GLU A 54 -4.50 28.82 45.20
C GLU A 54 -5.40 27.56 45.10
N GLU A 55 -6.68 27.89 45.01
CA GLU A 55 -7.89 27.17 44.61
C GLU A 55 -7.76 25.78 43.94
N SER A 56 -8.69 24.93 44.33
CA SER A 56 -8.86 23.53 43.96
C SER A 56 -8.83 23.21 42.46
N THR A 57 -7.97 22.27 42.05
CA THR A 57 -8.34 21.19 41.14
C THR A 57 -7.72 19.88 41.61
N ASN A 58 -8.48 19.17 42.45
CA ASN A 58 -8.14 17.83 42.91
C ASN A 58 -8.38 16.85 41.74
N THR A 59 -7.34 16.50 40.97
CA THR A 59 -7.35 15.31 40.09
C THR A 59 -6.26 14.35 40.59
N PRO A 60 -6.58 13.09 40.92
CA PRO A 60 -5.54 12.09 41.21
C PRO A 60 -4.77 11.84 39.91
N SER A 61 -3.48 12.18 39.87
CA SER A 61 -2.64 11.98 38.68
C SER A 61 -2.29 10.49 38.51
N ASN A 62 -3.17 9.73 37.86
CA ASN A 62 -2.88 8.37 37.39
C ASN A 62 -2.18 8.40 36.04
N ASN A 63 -1.13 9.22 35.96
CA ASN A 63 -0.30 9.32 34.78
C ASN A 63 0.62 8.09 34.77
N ILE A 64 0.50 7.27 33.74
CA ILE A 64 1.43 6.19 33.48
C ILE A 64 2.26 6.55 32.25
N GLN A 65 3.53 6.17 32.28
CA GLN A 65 4.41 6.34 31.13
C GLN A 65 4.46 5.03 30.35
N CYS A 66 4.19 5.10 29.04
CA CYS A 66 4.43 3.96 28.16
C CYS A 66 5.93 3.64 28.13
N LYS A 67 6.29 2.36 28.20
CA LYS A 67 7.67 1.92 27.93
C LYS A 67 8.10 2.37 26.53
N SER A 68 7.20 2.22 25.57
CA SER A 68 7.28 2.82 24.24
C SER A 68 5.89 2.89 23.60
N ILE A 69 5.73 3.72 22.56
CA ILE A 69 4.55 3.76 21.71
C ILE A 69 4.82 2.89 20.51
N ILE A 70 3.92 1.94 20.21
CA ILE A 70 4.02 1.11 19.02
C ILE A 70 2.89 1.50 18.06
N ALA A 71 3.26 1.79 16.81
CA ALA A 71 2.32 1.95 15.72
C ALA A 71 2.02 0.58 15.10
N ILE A 72 0.75 0.32 14.81
CA ILE A 72 0.24 -0.88 14.18
C ILE A 72 -0.19 -0.52 12.77
N GLY A 73 0.48 -1.09 11.76
CA GLY A 73 0.02 -1.03 10.38
C GLY A 73 -1.19 -1.94 10.22
N LYS A 74 -2.36 -1.38 9.88
CA LYS A 74 -3.56 -2.17 9.54
C LYS A 74 -3.81 -2.07 8.04
N THR A 75 -4.09 -3.20 7.41
CA THR A 75 -4.65 -3.25 6.05
C THR A 75 -6.17 -3.48 6.16
N THR A 76 -6.99 -2.51 5.75
CA THR A 76 -8.45 -2.70 5.60
C THR A 76 -8.88 -2.65 4.14
N LEU A 77 -9.73 -3.57 3.71
CA LEU A 77 -10.51 -3.47 2.46
C LEU A 77 -11.99 -3.32 2.84
N TRP A 78 -12.69 -2.27 2.38
CA TRP A 78 -14.13 -2.06 2.63
C TRP A 78 -14.98 -2.43 1.40
N THR A 79 -16.17 -2.99 1.62
CA THR A 79 -17.31 -2.91 0.69
C THR A 79 -18.51 -2.32 1.40
N ASP A 80 -18.91 -1.12 1.02
CA ASP A 80 -20.16 -0.49 1.48
C ASP A 80 -21.32 -0.87 0.55
N GLN A 81 -22.45 -1.28 1.13
CA GLN A 81 -23.78 -0.99 0.57
C GLN A 81 -24.87 -0.95 1.66
N VAL A 82 -25.14 0.24 2.21
CA VAL A 82 -26.47 0.90 2.35
C VAL A 82 -26.16 2.29 2.92
N ASP A 83 -26.19 3.41 2.18
CA ASP A 83 -27.40 4.08 1.73
C ASP A 83 -27.12 4.98 0.52
N ALA A 84 -27.92 4.78 -0.53
CA ALA A 84 -27.92 5.60 -1.73
C ALA A 84 -28.80 6.84 -1.50
N ALA A 85 -28.17 7.97 -1.15
CA ALA A 85 -28.50 9.34 -1.55
C ALA A 85 -28.12 10.31 -0.43
N ARG A 86 -27.18 11.22 -0.74
CA ARG A 86 -26.69 12.34 0.09
C ARG A 86 -25.64 11.96 1.14
N SER A 87 -24.42 11.76 0.69
CA SER A 87 -23.22 12.08 1.46
C SER A 87 -22.05 12.28 0.49
N THR A 88 -21.46 13.47 0.50
CA THR A 88 -20.23 13.83 -0.24
C THR A 88 -19.03 13.67 0.68
N ASP A 89 -18.87 12.50 1.33
CA ASP A 89 -17.73 12.27 2.21
C ASP A 89 -16.90 11.05 1.83
N ARG A 90 -15.60 11.25 2.04
CA ARG A 90 -14.46 10.55 1.45
C ARG A 90 -14.24 9.18 2.09
N PHE A 91 -13.55 8.31 1.33
CA PHE A 91 -12.83 7.15 1.82
C PHE A 91 -12.23 7.40 3.21
N HIS A 92 -12.57 6.56 4.20
CA HIS A 92 -11.89 6.56 5.49
C HIS A 92 -10.88 5.41 5.51
N HIS A 93 -9.63 5.77 5.27
CA HIS A 93 -8.46 4.88 5.32
C HIS A 93 -8.23 4.45 6.77
N SER A 94 -7.99 3.16 7.04
CA SER A 94 -7.46 2.77 8.34
C SER A 94 -6.02 3.27 8.45
N GLY A 95 -5.83 4.44 9.06
CA GLY A 95 -4.49 4.88 9.48
C GLY A 95 -3.90 3.94 10.53
N GLU A 96 -2.67 4.21 10.95
CA GLU A 96 -2.00 3.45 12.01
C GLU A 96 -2.81 3.53 13.32
N GLU A 97 -2.95 2.39 14.02
CA GLU A 97 -3.40 2.34 15.41
C GLU A 97 -2.19 2.46 16.33
N PHE A 98 -2.31 3.20 17.43
CA PHE A 98 -1.24 3.35 18.41
C PHE A 98 -1.54 2.55 19.67
N VAL A 99 -0.55 1.82 20.16
CA VAL A 99 -0.61 1.10 21.43
C VAL A 99 0.54 1.52 22.33
N CYS A 100 0.30 1.45 23.63
CA CYS A 100 1.25 1.70 24.70
C CYS A 100 1.87 0.37 25.11
N GLU A 101 3.15 0.16 24.78
CA GLU A 101 3.94 -0.95 25.33
C GLU A 101 4.15 -0.68 26.82
N ARG A 102 3.79 -1.62 27.69
CA ARG A 102 4.01 -1.54 29.13
C ARG A 102 5.25 -2.34 29.56
N TYR A 103 5.76 -2.09 30.77
CA TYR A 103 6.95 -2.76 31.30
C TYR A 103 6.76 -4.25 31.61
N ASN A 104 5.52 -4.69 31.78
CA ASN A 104 5.12 -6.10 31.90
C ASN A 104 4.90 -6.77 30.53
N GLU A 105 5.39 -6.17 29.44
CA GLU A 105 5.35 -6.69 28.08
C GLU A 105 3.93 -6.85 27.48
N SER A 106 2.93 -6.21 28.09
CA SER A 106 1.59 -6.06 27.49
C SER A 106 1.47 -4.77 26.69
N ASP A 107 0.82 -4.85 25.52
CA ASP A 107 0.49 -3.69 24.69
C ASP A 107 -1.00 -3.35 24.82
N VAL A 108 -1.31 -2.09 25.18
CA VAL A 108 -2.69 -1.61 25.36
C VAL A 108 -3.03 -0.46 24.41
N PRO A 109 -4.22 -0.42 23.78
CA PRO A 109 -4.61 0.67 22.87
C PRO A 109 -4.51 2.06 23.49
N ILE A 110 -4.00 3.02 22.72
CA ILE A 110 -4.00 4.44 23.04
C ILE A 110 -5.24 5.08 22.41
N GLN A 111 -6.05 5.73 23.23
CA GLN A 111 -7.21 6.51 22.80
C GLN A 111 -6.94 8.01 22.96
N GLY A 112 -7.62 8.82 22.15
CA GLY A 112 -7.52 10.27 22.19
C GLY A 112 -8.53 10.89 21.23
N THR A 113 -8.51 12.22 21.13
CA THR A 113 -9.32 12.90 20.12
C THR A 113 -8.83 12.56 18.71
N HIS A 114 -9.69 12.72 17.69
CA HIS A 114 -9.31 12.51 16.29
C HIS A 114 -8.07 13.33 15.89
N GLN A 115 -7.96 14.57 16.38
CA GLN A 115 -6.82 15.45 16.14
C GLN A 115 -5.53 14.91 16.77
N GLN A 116 -5.60 14.43 18.02
CA GLN A 116 -4.42 13.86 18.70
C GLN A 116 -3.92 12.58 18.02
N ILE A 117 -4.84 11.69 17.62
CA ILE A 117 -4.45 10.48 16.90
C ILE A 117 -3.87 10.83 15.53
N GLN A 118 -4.40 11.86 14.85
CA GLN A 118 -3.82 12.34 13.60
C GLN A 118 -2.43 12.96 13.81
N GLU A 119 -2.22 13.73 14.88
CA GLU A 119 -0.92 14.27 15.24
C GLU A 119 0.10 13.16 15.52
N LEU A 120 -0.27 12.07 16.22
CA LEU A 120 0.61 10.90 16.35
C LEU A 120 0.98 10.28 15.00
N ARG A 121 0.05 10.20 14.05
CA ARG A 121 0.35 9.72 12.68
C ARG A 121 1.27 10.67 11.93
N ASP A 122 1.05 11.97 12.03
CA ASP A 122 1.88 12.96 11.37
C ASP A 122 3.31 12.92 11.93
N LEU A 123 3.45 12.82 13.26
CA LEU A 123 4.72 12.62 13.95
C LEU A 123 5.39 11.29 13.54
N LEU A 124 4.63 10.20 13.39
CA LEU A 124 5.15 8.92 12.90
C LEU A 124 5.64 9.04 11.45
N ASN A 125 4.82 9.61 10.56
CA ASN A 125 5.07 9.70 9.13
C ASN A 125 6.21 10.67 8.75
N ASN A 126 6.46 11.68 9.59
CA ASN A 126 7.58 12.59 9.45
C ASN A 126 8.84 12.13 10.21
N GLY A 127 8.76 11.01 10.95
CA GLY A 127 9.86 10.40 11.69
C GLY A 127 10.16 11.01 13.06
N THR A 128 9.36 11.97 13.56
CA THR A 128 9.51 12.54 14.91
C THR A 128 9.10 11.53 15.99
N LEU A 129 8.06 10.74 15.73
CA LEU A 129 7.70 9.56 16.51
C LEU A 129 8.35 8.34 15.86
N VAL A 130 9.20 7.65 16.61
CA VAL A 130 9.80 6.39 16.19
C VAL A 130 9.07 5.27 16.93
N SER A 131 8.32 4.44 16.19
CA SER A 131 7.58 3.31 16.76
C SER A 131 8.52 2.40 17.57
N ALA A 132 8.03 1.92 18.70
CA ALA A 132 8.74 1.11 19.68
C ALA A 132 9.97 1.77 20.33
N GLU A 133 10.20 3.07 20.13
CA GLU A 133 11.28 3.85 20.74
C GLU A 133 10.76 5.10 21.46
N SER A 134 9.93 5.90 20.78
CA SER A 134 9.30 7.07 21.39
C SER A 134 8.42 6.64 22.56
N THR A 135 8.38 7.46 23.61
CA THR A 135 7.52 7.24 24.78
C THR A 135 6.62 8.45 24.98
N ILE A 136 5.45 8.22 25.54
CA ILE A 136 4.43 9.22 25.84
C ILE A 136 3.84 8.94 27.22
N GLU A 137 3.37 9.99 27.84
CA GLU A 137 2.60 9.92 29.08
C GLU A 137 1.12 9.78 28.75
N VAL A 138 0.44 8.86 29.41
CA VAL A 138 -0.99 8.57 29.19
C VAL A 138 -1.69 8.45 30.54
N TYR A 139 -3.01 8.63 30.54
CA TYR A 139 -3.83 8.41 31.72
C TYR A 139 -4.38 6.99 31.74
N GLN A 140 -4.40 6.41 32.93
CA GLN A 140 -5.17 5.22 33.23
C GLN A 140 -6.26 5.60 34.23
N GLN A 141 -7.53 5.47 33.86
CA GLN A 141 -8.61 5.72 34.82
C GLN A 141 -8.59 4.64 35.92
N GLU A 142 -8.48 5.04 37.19
CA GLU A 142 -8.77 4.16 38.32
C GLU A 142 -10.26 4.28 38.65
N THR A 143 -10.99 3.17 38.65
CA THR A 143 -12.34 3.15 39.21
C THR A 143 -12.29 2.64 40.65
N THR A 144 -12.74 3.49 41.57
CA THR A 144 -13.15 3.13 42.93
C THR A 144 -14.07 1.91 42.92
N ARG A 145 -13.76 0.91 43.76
CA ARG A 145 -14.54 -0.33 43.92
C ARG A 145 -16.00 -0.01 44.29
N LEU A 146 -16.93 -0.25 43.38
CA LEU A 146 -18.33 -0.54 43.72
C LEU A 146 -18.78 -1.81 42.97
N VAL A 147 -19.40 -2.71 43.72
CA VAL A 147 -19.71 -4.10 43.37
C VAL A 147 -21.09 -4.20 42.73
N THR A 148 -21.25 -5.16 41.80
CA THR A 148 -22.47 -5.79 41.22
C THR A 148 -23.34 -4.90 40.30
N TYR A 149 -23.76 -5.30 39.08
CA TYR A 149 -24.37 -6.56 38.61
C TYR A 149 -24.06 -6.88 37.13
N ASN A 150 -24.35 -8.13 36.75
CA ASN A 150 -24.28 -8.75 35.42
C ASN A 150 -24.96 -7.96 34.28
N THR A 151 -24.18 -7.51 33.30
CA THR A 151 -24.54 -7.42 31.88
C THR A 151 -23.30 -7.69 31.04
N SER A 152 -23.49 -8.36 29.90
CA SER A 152 -22.46 -8.66 28.91
C SER A 152 -22.08 -7.40 28.11
N GLU A 153 -21.56 -6.40 28.79
CA GLU A 153 -20.92 -5.24 28.18
C GLU A 153 -19.45 -5.23 28.57
N GLN A 154 -18.63 -4.85 27.58
CA GLN A 154 -17.18 -4.71 27.60
C GLN A 154 -16.57 -4.63 29.00
N ASP A 155 -15.58 -5.46 29.24
CA ASP A 155 -14.61 -5.16 30.29
C ASP A 155 -14.02 -3.74 30.03
N PRO A 156 -14.29 -2.72 30.86
CA PRO A 156 -13.80 -1.36 30.63
C PRO A 156 -12.29 -1.19 30.82
N ARG A 157 -11.55 -2.28 31.14
CA ARG A 157 -10.27 -2.25 31.86
C ARG A 157 -8.99 -2.25 31.00
N ASN A 158 -9.01 -2.12 29.66
CA ASN A 158 -7.77 -2.36 28.86
C ASN A 158 -7.40 -1.34 27.76
N HIS A 159 -7.51 -0.04 28.02
CA HIS A 159 -6.93 1.01 27.17
C HIS A 159 -6.28 2.11 28.02
N VAL A 160 -5.56 3.02 27.37
CA VAL A 160 -4.99 4.23 27.99
C VAL A 160 -5.36 5.44 27.15
N THR A 161 -5.44 6.61 27.75
CA THR A 161 -5.90 7.82 27.05
C THR A 161 -4.84 8.91 27.02
N LEU A 162 -4.72 9.61 25.90
CA LEU A 162 -3.81 10.76 25.77
C LEU A 162 -4.26 11.92 26.68
N PRO A 163 -3.31 12.62 27.32
CA PRO A 163 -3.62 13.80 28.09
C PRO A 163 -4.14 14.94 27.20
N PRO A 164 -5.00 15.84 27.71
CA PRO A 164 -5.43 17.01 26.95
C PRO A 164 -4.24 17.93 26.65
N GLY A 165 -4.26 18.56 25.48
CA GLY A 165 -3.19 19.44 25.00
C GLY A 165 -2.29 18.77 23.97
N ASN A 166 -1.14 19.41 23.71
CA ASN A 166 -0.18 18.98 22.70
C ASN A 166 0.46 17.64 23.07
N ILE A 167 0.77 16.82 22.07
CA ILE A 167 1.48 15.57 22.31
C ILE A 167 2.95 15.86 22.61
N ILE A 168 3.37 15.51 23.82
CA ILE A 168 4.76 15.62 24.26
C ILE A 168 5.40 14.22 24.19
N LEU A 169 6.14 13.99 23.10
CA LEU A 169 7.01 12.80 23.01
C LEU A 169 8.22 13.01 23.92
N LYS A 170 8.47 12.04 24.80
CA LYS A 170 9.72 11.97 25.56
C LYS A 170 10.67 11.03 24.80
N GLN A 171 11.92 11.44 24.67
CA GLN A 171 12.97 10.55 24.19
C GLN A 171 13.46 9.70 25.37
N PRO A 172 13.53 8.37 25.26
CA PRO A 172 13.98 7.56 26.38
C PRO A 172 15.45 7.85 26.66
N GLN A 173 15.76 8.28 27.89
CA GLN A 173 17.12 8.60 28.34
C GLN A 173 18.02 7.34 28.42
N GLN A 174 17.50 6.12 28.16
CA GLN A 174 18.20 4.86 28.45
C GLN A 174 17.80 3.61 27.62
N GLN A 175 17.22 3.70 26.42
CA GLN A 175 17.03 2.50 25.57
C GLN A 175 18.19 2.27 24.59
N ARG A 176 19.40 2.06 25.12
CA ARG A 176 20.55 1.53 24.35
C ARG A 176 20.62 0.00 24.28
N GLY A 177 19.61 -0.71 24.81
CA GLY A 177 19.73 -2.14 25.13
C GLY A 177 18.97 -3.13 24.24
N ARG A 178 18.17 -2.68 23.28
CA ARG A 178 17.46 -3.58 22.35
C ARG A 178 17.92 -3.23 20.93
N SER A 179 18.85 -4.02 20.38
CA SER A 179 19.19 -3.95 18.96
C SER A 179 17.94 -4.40 18.17
N LYS A 180 17.00 -3.47 17.92
CA LYS A 180 15.66 -3.80 17.41
C LYS A 180 15.60 -3.93 15.90
N PHE A 181 16.58 -3.37 15.17
CA PHE A 181 16.64 -3.46 13.73
C PHE A 181 17.74 -4.39 13.28
N VAL A 182 17.36 -5.62 12.95
CA VAL A 182 18.24 -6.55 12.27
C VAL A 182 17.89 -6.44 10.80
N TYR A 183 18.66 -5.61 10.10
CA TYR A 183 18.55 -5.45 8.66
C TYR A 183 19.43 -6.45 7.90
N GLU A 184 20.43 -7.03 8.55
CA GLU A 184 21.38 -8.00 7.99
C GLU A 184 21.74 -9.07 9.04
N GLY A 185 22.37 -10.15 8.59
CA GLY A 185 22.72 -11.31 9.39
C GLY A 185 21.64 -12.39 9.36
N GLU A 186 21.84 -13.40 10.21
CA GLU A 186 20.85 -14.43 10.45
C GLU A 186 19.76 -13.87 11.37
N LYS A 187 18.50 -14.01 10.93
CA LYS A 187 17.30 -13.59 11.65
C LYS A 187 16.47 -14.81 12.03
N PRO A 188 16.61 -15.33 13.26
CA PRO A 188 15.79 -16.45 13.74
C PRO A 188 14.33 -16.05 13.84
N VAL A 189 13.46 -16.83 13.20
CA VAL A 189 12.00 -16.63 13.18
C VAL A 189 11.31 -17.85 13.76
N LEU A 190 10.30 -17.60 14.60
CA LEU A 190 9.39 -18.62 15.12
C LEU A 190 8.00 -18.42 14.53
N ALA A 191 7.47 -19.44 13.85
CA ALA A 191 6.05 -19.50 13.51
C ALA A 191 5.29 -20.24 14.61
N ILE A 192 4.18 -19.67 15.09
CA ILE A 192 3.31 -20.28 16.09
C ILE A 192 1.97 -20.60 15.44
N ARG A 193 1.72 -21.88 15.21
CA ARG A 193 0.40 -22.37 14.79
C ARG A 193 -0.48 -22.45 16.03
N VAL A 194 -1.50 -21.60 16.06
CA VAL A 194 -2.41 -21.47 17.19
C VAL A 194 -3.59 -22.40 16.99
N ILE A 195 -3.87 -23.22 18.00
CA ILE A 195 -5.00 -24.11 18.09
C ILE A 195 -5.86 -23.62 19.25
N ASP A 196 -7.14 -23.35 19.00
CA ASP A 196 -8.03 -22.82 20.03
C ASP A 196 -8.60 -23.93 20.94
N LYS A 197 -9.39 -23.54 21.95
CA LYS A 197 -10.00 -24.51 22.89
C LYS A 197 -10.96 -25.51 22.22
N ASP A 198 -11.51 -25.14 21.06
CA ASP A 198 -12.46 -25.94 20.29
C ASP A 198 -11.75 -26.75 19.18
N GLY A 199 -10.42 -26.66 19.10
CA GLY A 199 -9.57 -27.36 18.14
C GLY A 199 -9.42 -26.64 16.79
N LEU A 200 -9.89 -25.40 16.68
CA LEU A 200 -9.82 -24.61 15.46
C LEU A 200 -8.39 -24.09 15.22
N ALA A 201 -7.85 -24.38 14.05
CA ALA A 201 -6.50 -24.05 13.62
C ALA A 201 -6.41 -24.09 12.09
N VAL A 202 -5.40 -23.44 11.50
CA VAL A 202 -5.18 -23.52 10.04
C VAL A 202 -5.03 -24.98 9.60
N GLU A 203 -5.52 -25.30 8.40
CA GLU A 203 -5.52 -26.67 7.85
C GLU A 203 -4.11 -27.26 7.75
N ASP A 204 -3.15 -26.43 7.37
CA ASP A 204 -1.76 -26.82 7.18
C ASP A 204 -1.10 -27.26 8.51
N ASP A 205 -0.38 -28.37 8.45
CA ASP A 205 0.39 -28.89 9.58
C ASP A 205 1.71 -28.13 9.79
N ALA A 206 2.39 -28.39 10.91
CA ALA A 206 3.65 -27.71 11.22
C ALA A 206 4.73 -27.90 10.14
N LYS A 207 4.75 -29.05 9.46
CA LYS A 207 5.71 -29.35 8.40
C LYS A 207 5.49 -28.44 7.19
N THR A 208 4.24 -28.30 6.79
CA THR A 208 3.80 -27.47 5.67
C THR A 208 4.07 -25.99 5.97
N ILE A 209 3.73 -25.52 7.18
CA ILE A 209 4.04 -24.15 7.61
C ILE A 209 5.55 -23.89 7.57
N SER A 210 6.36 -24.83 8.04
CA SER A 210 7.81 -24.73 8.01
C SER A 210 8.34 -24.63 6.59
N ASP A 211 7.79 -25.41 5.66
CA ASP A 211 8.19 -25.36 4.25
C ASP A 211 7.81 -24.02 3.61
N LYS A 212 6.60 -23.52 3.85
CA LYS A 212 6.10 -22.25 3.27
C LYS A 212 6.84 -21.00 3.74
N ILE A 213 7.44 -21.03 4.94
CA ILE A 213 8.18 -19.89 5.49
C ILE A 213 9.69 -20.03 5.21
N PHE A 214 10.23 -21.24 5.40
CA PHE A 214 11.67 -21.50 5.42
C PHE A 214 12.21 -22.32 4.24
N GLY A 215 11.35 -22.99 3.47
CA GLY A 215 11.75 -23.94 2.44
C GLY A 215 12.33 -25.24 3.01
N SER A 216 11.99 -25.56 4.26
CA SER A 216 12.56 -26.70 5.01
C SER A 216 12.42 -28.06 4.33
N TYR A 217 11.49 -28.19 3.38
CA TYR A 217 11.15 -29.43 2.69
C TYR A 217 11.09 -29.27 1.16
N GLY A 218 11.68 -28.20 0.61
CA GLY A 218 11.90 -28.02 -0.82
C GLY A 218 11.17 -26.86 -1.46
N ASP A 219 10.32 -26.12 -0.75
CA ASP A 219 9.70 -24.92 -1.31
C ASP A 219 10.76 -23.85 -1.62
N THR A 220 10.78 -23.38 -2.86
CA THR A 220 11.74 -22.39 -3.36
C THR A 220 11.18 -20.97 -3.35
N SER A 221 9.86 -20.80 -3.23
CA SER A 221 9.16 -19.53 -3.23
C SER A 221 8.73 -19.21 -1.81
N THR A 222 9.67 -18.75 -0.98
CA THR A 222 9.46 -18.52 0.45
C THR A 222 9.92 -17.12 0.85
N MET A 223 9.48 -16.65 2.02
CA MET A 223 10.04 -15.41 2.59
C MET A 223 11.55 -15.51 2.75
N THR A 224 12.06 -16.69 3.11
CA THR A 224 13.49 -16.93 3.28
C THR A 224 14.27 -16.75 1.98
N SER A 225 13.83 -17.38 0.89
CA SER A 225 14.52 -17.26 -0.39
C SER A 225 14.43 -15.85 -0.94
N GLN A 226 13.28 -15.19 -0.78
CA GLN A 226 13.06 -13.85 -1.33
C GLN A 226 13.77 -12.75 -0.53
N PHE A 227 13.85 -12.81 0.81
CA PHE A 227 14.71 -11.90 1.58
C PHE A 227 16.19 -12.08 1.22
N ALA A 228 16.66 -13.32 1.07
CA ALA A 228 18.02 -13.60 0.65
C ALA A 228 18.29 -13.01 -0.75
N ALA A 229 17.34 -13.10 -1.68
CA ALA A 229 17.48 -12.55 -3.02
C ALA A 229 17.45 -11.00 -3.03
N CYS A 230 16.51 -10.36 -2.36
CA CYS A 230 16.39 -8.89 -2.29
C CYS A 230 17.57 -8.22 -1.56
N SER A 231 18.15 -8.90 -0.56
CA SER A 231 19.25 -8.39 0.24
C SER A 231 20.63 -8.84 -0.24
N PHE A 232 20.71 -9.63 -1.31
CA PHE A 232 21.95 -10.25 -1.80
C PHE A 232 22.68 -11.06 -0.72
N ASN A 233 21.93 -11.95 -0.06
CA ASN A 233 22.34 -12.83 1.05
C ASN A 233 22.79 -12.10 2.32
N LYS A 234 22.57 -10.79 2.42
CA LYS A 234 22.91 -10.04 3.63
C LYS A 234 21.90 -10.25 4.74
N LEU A 235 20.63 -10.48 4.44
CA LEU A 235 19.61 -10.89 5.41
C LEU A 235 19.17 -12.32 5.13
N LYS A 236 19.27 -13.18 6.15
CA LYS A 236 18.89 -14.59 6.06
C LYS A 236 17.90 -14.92 7.15
N ILE A 237 16.70 -15.32 6.76
CA ILE A 237 15.69 -15.83 7.68
C ILE A 237 16.06 -17.26 8.06
N THR A 238 16.00 -17.60 9.35
CA THR A 238 16.31 -18.95 9.83
C THR A 238 15.27 -19.50 10.78
N SER A 239 15.14 -20.83 10.77
CA SER A 239 14.32 -21.60 11.71
C SER A 239 15.12 -22.08 12.94
N GLN A 240 16.36 -21.60 13.11
CA GLN A 240 17.30 -22.13 14.09
C GLN A 240 17.05 -21.55 15.49
N GLY A 241 16.70 -22.43 16.44
CA GLY A 241 16.68 -22.14 17.88
C GLY A 241 17.75 -22.91 18.65
N SER A 242 17.84 -22.66 19.96
CA SER A 242 18.70 -23.45 20.86
C SER A 242 18.31 -24.94 20.83
N ARG A 243 19.24 -25.85 21.19
CA ARG A 243 18.95 -27.30 21.23
C ARG A 243 17.73 -27.65 22.09
N ASN A 244 17.47 -26.90 23.15
CA ASN A 244 16.31 -27.15 24.03
C ASN A 244 15.00 -26.72 23.36
N ILE A 245 15.01 -25.60 22.64
CA ILE A 245 13.86 -25.12 21.87
C ILE A 245 13.55 -26.08 20.73
N GLN A 246 14.56 -26.54 19.99
CA GLN A 246 14.36 -27.46 18.87
C GLN A 246 13.65 -28.77 19.26
N LYS A 247 13.71 -29.18 20.54
CA LYS A 247 13.01 -30.39 21.03
C LYS A 247 11.50 -30.21 21.19
N VAL A 248 11.02 -28.98 21.34
CA VAL A 248 9.60 -28.69 21.58
C VAL A 248 8.88 -28.15 20.35
N LEU A 249 9.62 -27.83 19.29
CA LEU A 249 9.05 -27.43 18.01
C LEU A 249 8.41 -28.64 17.30
N SER A 250 7.25 -28.43 16.68
CA SER A 250 6.54 -29.44 15.90
C SER A 250 7.19 -29.67 14.52
N ALA A 251 7.90 -28.67 14.00
CA ALA A 251 8.74 -28.72 12.79
C ALA A 251 9.82 -27.63 12.86
N PRO A 252 10.84 -27.59 11.98
CA PRO A 252 11.86 -26.55 12.03
C PRO A 252 11.25 -25.14 12.04
N GLY A 253 11.47 -24.40 13.13
CA GLY A 253 10.95 -23.04 13.30
C GLY A 253 9.44 -22.93 13.55
N VAL A 254 8.72 -24.03 13.77
CA VAL A 254 7.26 -24.03 13.99
C VAL A 254 6.90 -24.63 15.35
N LEU A 255 6.20 -23.86 16.17
CA LEU A 255 5.62 -24.27 17.45
C LEU A 255 4.10 -24.36 17.33
N GLU A 256 3.52 -25.48 17.73
CA GLU A 256 2.06 -25.57 17.92
C GLU A 256 1.70 -25.28 19.37
N VAL A 257 0.68 -24.45 19.59
CA VAL A 257 0.18 -24.12 20.93
C VAL A 257 -1.33 -24.27 20.99
N ASN A 258 -1.82 -24.83 22.10
CA ASN A 258 -3.24 -24.83 22.41
C ASN A 258 -3.52 -23.62 23.32
N ILE A 259 -4.37 -22.69 22.88
CA ILE A 259 -4.85 -21.61 23.73
C ILE A 259 -6.18 -22.05 24.36
N GLY A 260 -6.29 -21.92 25.69
CA GLY A 260 -7.48 -22.35 26.45
C GLY A 260 -8.75 -21.51 26.22
N ILE A 261 -8.82 -20.80 25.09
CA ILE A 261 -9.87 -19.85 24.70
C ILE A 261 -10.23 -20.04 23.21
N SER A 262 -11.44 -19.64 22.78
CA SER A 262 -12.02 -20.01 21.47
C SER A 262 -11.95 -18.90 20.44
N ILE A 263 -11.35 -19.13 19.27
CA ILE A 263 -11.00 -18.15 18.22
C ILE A 263 -12.07 -17.32 17.52
N THR A 264 -13.28 -17.34 18.05
CA THR A 264 -14.48 -16.79 17.41
C THR A 264 -15.05 -15.53 18.06
N ASP A 265 -14.87 -15.29 19.37
CA ASP A 265 -15.36 -14.08 20.09
C ASP A 265 -14.40 -13.46 21.16
N ILE A 266 -13.37 -12.70 20.77
CA ILE A 266 -12.33 -12.12 21.66
C ILE A 266 -11.67 -10.89 21.05
N ASP A 267 -11.05 -10.08 21.88
CA ASP A 267 -10.22 -8.98 21.41
C ASP A 267 -8.77 -9.40 21.13
N GLN A 268 -8.12 -8.65 20.23
CA GLN A 268 -6.73 -8.90 19.83
C GLN A 268 -5.75 -9.01 21.02
N GLY A 269 -5.97 -8.25 22.10
CA GLY A 269 -5.09 -8.25 23.28
C GLY A 269 -5.18 -9.55 24.07
N SER A 270 -6.40 -10.02 24.32
CA SER A 270 -6.65 -11.30 24.99
C SER A 270 -6.13 -12.49 24.18
N MET A 271 -6.29 -12.47 22.85
CA MET A 271 -5.69 -13.50 21.97
C MET A 271 -4.17 -13.54 22.11
N ARG A 272 -3.49 -12.39 22.00
CA ARG A 272 -2.01 -12.33 22.13
C ARG A 272 -1.54 -12.84 23.48
N ASN A 273 -2.19 -12.42 24.57
CA ASN A 273 -1.82 -12.83 25.92
C ASN A 273 -1.92 -14.36 26.09
N ALA A 274 -2.96 -14.98 25.54
CA ALA A 274 -3.12 -16.43 25.62
C ALA A 274 -2.05 -17.18 24.82
N VAL A 275 -1.69 -16.67 23.63
CA VAL A 275 -0.57 -17.24 22.85
C VAL A 275 0.76 -17.04 23.60
N TYR A 276 0.99 -15.88 24.22
CA TYR A 276 2.20 -15.62 25.01
C TYR A 276 2.37 -16.61 26.16
N GLN A 277 1.30 -16.88 26.91
CA GLN A 277 1.34 -17.84 28.02
C GLN A 277 1.58 -19.27 27.50
N ALA A 278 0.78 -19.73 26.54
CA ALA A 278 0.90 -21.09 26.01
C ALA A 278 2.26 -21.35 25.33
N ALA A 279 2.78 -20.38 24.57
CA ALA A 279 4.10 -20.47 23.96
C ALA A 279 5.21 -20.42 25.02
N GLY A 280 5.09 -19.53 26.01
CA GLY A 280 6.08 -19.38 27.08
C GLY A 280 6.22 -20.64 27.94
N GLU A 281 5.10 -21.27 28.29
CA GLU A 281 5.07 -22.56 29.00
C GLU A 281 5.74 -23.66 28.18
N LYS A 282 5.46 -23.76 26.88
CA LYS A 282 6.01 -24.80 26.02
C LYS A 282 7.49 -24.60 25.69
N LEU A 283 7.92 -23.35 25.50
CA LEU A 283 9.32 -23.00 25.21
C LEU A 283 10.20 -22.96 26.46
N GLY A 284 9.61 -22.80 27.65
CA GLY A 284 10.33 -22.53 28.90
C GLY A 284 11.00 -21.15 28.95
N VAL A 285 10.64 -20.25 28.02
CA VAL A 285 11.13 -18.86 27.94
C VAL A 285 10.00 -17.96 27.47
N ALA A 286 9.91 -16.75 28.01
CA ALA A 286 8.98 -15.74 27.52
C ALA A 286 9.34 -15.32 26.08
N LEU A 287 8.33 -15.05 25.25
CA LEU A 287 8.52 -14.51 23.91
C LEU A 287 9.10 -13.06 23.98
N PRO A 288 9.91 -12.63 23.00
CA PRO A 288 10.32 -13.36 21.80
C PRO A 288 11.43 -14.39 22.04
N GLY A 289 11.93 -14.54 23.26
CA GLY A 289 13.02 -15.46 23.58
C GLY A 289 14.27 -15.19 22.70
N PRO A 290 14.92 -16.23 22.15
CA PRO A 290 16.07 -16.04 21.24
C PRO A 290 15.66 -15.70 19.80
N PHE A 291 14.36 -15.58 19.52
CA PHE A 291 13.87 -15.25 18.20
C PHE A 291 13.89 -13.74 17.98
N GLN A 292 14.17 -13.35 16.74
CA GLN A 292 14.13 -11.94 16.33
C GLN A 292 12.82 -11.57 15.62
N HIS A 293 12.02 -12.58 15.28
CA HIS A 293 10.65 -12.40 14.84
C HIS A 293 9.79 -13.60 15.22
N VAL A 294 8.53 -13.35 15.52
CA VAL A 294 7.53 -14.37 15.84
C VAL A 294 6.28 -14.10 15.01
N MET A 295 5.77 -15.13 14.36
CA MET A 295 4.60 -15.09 13.50
C MET A 295 3.47 -15.88 14.17
N PHE A 296 2.36 -15.24 14.53
CA PHE A 296 1.18 -15.96 15.00
C PHE A 296 0.33 -16.36 13.81
N ILE A 297 -0.06 -17.63 13.73
CA ILE A 297 -0.84 -18.17 12.63
C ILE A 297 -2.16 -18.69 13.19
N LEU A 298 -3.24 -18.00 12.87
CA LEU A 298 -4.60 -18.22 13.33
C LEU A 298 -5.46 -18.70 12.15
N GLU A 299 -6.41 -19.58 12.38
CA GLU A 299 -7.36 -20.03 11.33
C GLU A 299 -8.29 -18.89 10.88
N GLY A 300 -8.89 -18.22 11.85
CA GLY A 300 -9.98 -17.28 11.69
C GLY A 300 -10.04 -16.23 12.81
N CYS A 301 -11.18 -15.57 12.95
CA CYS A 301 -11.28 -14.21 13.50
C CYS A 301 -12.19 -14.14 14.74
N TYR A 302 -11.91 -13.20 15.65
CA TYR A 302 -12.55 -13.00 16.93
C TYR A 302 -13.20 -11.58 17.05
N LYS A 303 -14.48 -11.50 17.48
CA LYS A 303 -15.41 -10.34 17.71
C LYS A 303 -15.26 -9.10 16.79
N ASP A 304 -16.31 -8.80 16.03
CA ASP A 304 -16.40 -7.72 15.00
C ASP A 304 -15.60 -7.96 13.70
N CYS A 305 -15.46 -9.22 13.28
CA CYS A 305 -14.84 -9.59 12.00
C CYS A 305 -15.80 -9.54 10.78
N GLY A 306 -16.61 -8.47 10.64
CA GLY A 306 -17.62 -8.31 9.58
C GLY A 306 -17.14 -8.06 8.11
N TYR A 307 -17.27 -9.08 7.25
CA TYR A 307 -17.30 -9.05 5.77
C TYR A 307 -16.09 -8.49 4.98
N VAL A 308 -15.30 -9.36 4.35
CA VAL A 308 -15.26 -9.65 2.89
C VAL A 308 -14.07 -10.57 2.57
N ILE A 309 -14.34 -11.72 1.92
CA ILE A 309 -13.32 -12.60 1.32
C ILE A 309 -13.01 -12.17 -0.11
N CYS A 310 -11.72 -12.15 -0.44
CA CYS A 310 -11.22 -12.47 -1.76
C CYS A 310 -10.94 -13.96 -1.79
N LEU A 311 -11.56 -14.73 -2.69
CA LEU A 311 -10.93 -15.87 -3.34
C LEU A 311 -11.67 -16.24 -4.63
N MET A 312 -10.88 -16.45 -5.67
CA MET A 312 -11.31 -17.06 -6.92
C MET A 312 -11.72 -18.51 -6.64
N VAL A 313 -12.93 -18.91 -7.02
CA VAL A 313 -13.29 -20.32 -7.18
C VAL A 313 -14.03 -20.51 -8.49
N ASN A 314 -13.54 -21.47 -9.27
CA ASN A 314 -14.06 -21.88 -10.55
C ASN A 314 -15.51 -22.40 -10.41
N ASN A 315 -16.40 -21.91 -11.28
CA ASN A 315 -17.66 -22.55 -11.67
C ASN A 315 -18.79 -22.77 -10.63
N LEU A 316 -18.97 -21.89 -9.63
CA LEU A 316 -20.21 -21.87 -8.85
C LEU A 316 -20.98 -20.57 -9.07
N THR A 317 -22.30 -20.70 -9.27
CA THR A 317 -23.19 -19.58 -9.54
C THR A 317 -23.41 -18.75 -8.27
N PHE A 318 -23.55 -17.44 -8.48
CA PHE A 318 -23.67 -16.39 -7.46
C PHE A 318 -24.79 -16.60 -6.42
N PHE A 319 -25.71 -17.53 -6.64
CA PHE A 319 -26.88 -17.76 -5.77
C PHE A 319 -26.63 -18.80 -4.66
N ASP A 320 -25.75 -19.78 -4.87
CA ASP A 320 -25.48 -20.84 -3.89
C ASP A 320 -24.45 -20.42 -2.82
N VAL A 321 -23.64 -19.40 -3.12
CA VAL A 321 -22.59 -18.87 -2.22
C VAL A 321 -23.15 -17.89 -1.18
N MET A 322 -24.37 -17.38 -1.39
CA MET A 322 -24.99 -16.33 -0.55
C MET A 322 -25.41 -16.79 0.86
N LEU A 323 -25.26 -18.06 1.23
CA LEU A 323 -25.84 -18.59 2.48
C LEU A 323 -24.86 -19.09 3.54
N THR A 324 -23.53 -19.15 3.33
CA THR A 324 -22.70 -19.93 4.29
C THR A 324 -21.32 -19.45 4.76
N PHE A 325 -20.65 -18.42 4.22
CA PHE A 325 -19.26 -18.17 4.67
C PHE A 325 -18.86 -16.68 4.81
N ASN A 326 -18.54 -16.28 6.05
CA ASN A 326 -18.12 -14.94 6.49
C ASN A 326 -16.62 -14.93 6.83
N VAL A 327 -15.79 -14.13 6.16
CA VAL A 327 -14.39 -13.90 6.56
C VAL A 327 -14.00 -12.44 6.23
N ILE A 328 -13.42 -11.73 7.21
CA ILE A 328 -12.53 -10.57 7.04
C ILE A 328 -11.08 -11.07 7.05
N LEU A 329 -10.15 -10.39 6.38
CA LEU A 329 -8.71 -10.63 6.46
C LEU A 329 -7.97 -9.46 7.11
N ILE A 330 -7.20 -9.72 8.18
CA ILE A 330 -6.26 -8.75 8.78
C ILE A 330 -4.94 -9.46 9.12
N PHE A 331 -3.88 -9.15 8.39
CA PHE A 331 -2.50 -9.38 8.83
C PHE A 331 -2.06 -8.14 9.59
N ILE A 332 -1.33 -8.33 10.69
CA ILE A 332 -0.89 -7.23 11.53
C ILE A 332 0.58 -7.39 11.82
N ALA A 333 1.38 -6.42 11.40
CA ALA A 333 2.71 -6.19 11.93
C ALA A 333 2.73 -4.93 12.79
N TYR A 334 3.38 -5.09 13.93
CA TYR A 334 3.72 -3.99 14.80
C TYR A 334 5.00 -3.34 14.28
N VAL A 335 4.95 -2.04 13.97
CA VAL A 335 6.10 -1.30 13.45
C VAL A 335 7.23 -1.36 14.48
N ASN A 336 8.41 -1.79 14.04
CA ASN A 336 9.61 -1.95 14.87
C ASN A 336 9.46 -2.95 16.03
N SER A 337 8.58 -3.93 15.87
CA SER A 337 8.38 -5.02 16.83
C SER A 337 8.99 -6.33 16.36
N TRP A 338 8.89 -7.36 17.20
CA TRP A 338 9.23 -8.74 16.88
C TRP A 338 8.01 -9.56 16.45
N LEU A 339 6.78 -9.04 16.57
CA LEU A 339 5.56 -9.81 16.32
C LEU A 339 4.90 -9.43 14.98
N SER A 340 4.44 -10.46 14.27
CA SER A 340 3.40 -10.36 13.24
C SER A 340 2.30 -11.40 13.47
N VAL A 341 1.09 -11.09 13.03
CA VAL A 341 -0.09 -11.96 13.17
C VAL A 341 -0.70 -12.19 11.81
N TYR A 342 -0.97 -13.46 11.51
CA TYR A 342 -1.55 -13.92 10.26
C TYR A 342 -2.82 -14.73 10.51
N GLN A 343 -3.81 -14.47 9.68
CA GLN A 343 -5.07 -15.19 9.62
C GLN A 343 -5.19 -16.04 8.35
N GLY A 344 -5.75 -17.24 8.50
CA GLY A 344 -6.06 -18.14 7.41
C GLY A 344 -4.83 -18.43 6.53
N PRO A 345 -4.94 -18.29 5.20
CA PRO A 345 -3.89 -18.76 4.30
C PRO A 345 -2.65 -17.86 4.19
N PHE A 346 -2.67 -16.59 4.59
CA PHE A 346 -1.69 -15.63 4.05
C PHE A 346 -0.32 -15.71 4.72
N TYR A 347 -0.22 -16.42 5.84
CA TYR A 347 1.08 -16.78 6.38
C TYR A 347 1.91 -17.56 5.35
N LYS A 348 1.30 -18.15 4.31
CA LYS A 348 2.00 -18.90 3.25
C LYS A 348 2.39 -18.06 2.03
N PHE A 349 2.02 -16.77 1.98
CA PHE A 349 2.35 -15.90 0.85
C PHE A 349 3.64 -15.13 1.13
N PRO A 350 4.75 -15.39 0.43
CA PRO A 350 6.03 -14.73 0.69
C PRO A 350 5.94 -13.20 0.61
N GLY A 351 5.18 -12.68 -0.37
CA GLY A 351 4.97 -11.25 -0.52
C GLY A 351 4.34 -10.61 0.72
N VAL A 352 3.33 -11.27 1.31
CA VAL A 352 2.67 -10.81 2.54
C VAL A 352 3.61 -10.94 3.72
N GLN A 353 4.29 -12.08 3.88
CA GLN A 353 5.27 -12.27 4.96
C GLN A 353 6.37 -11.18 4.95
N MET A 354 6.88 -10.82 3.77
CA MET A 354 7.88 -9.76 3.61
C MET A 354 7.34 -8.34 3.79
N HIS A 355 6.05 -8.12 3.51
CA HIS A 355 5.37 -6.86 3.81
C HIS A 355 5.31 -6.64 5.32
N GLU A 356 4.80 -7.62 6.05
CA GLU A 356 4.68 -7.58 7.50
C GLU A 356 6.05 -7.45 8.17
N LEU A 357 7.03 -8.27 7.75
CA LEU A 357 8.40 -8.16 8.26
C LEU A 357 9.06 -6.82 7.89
N GLY A 358 8.65 -6.21 6.77
CA GLY A 358 9.08 -4.87 6.38
C GLY A 358 8.72 -3.81 7.43
N HIS A 359 7.55 -3.91 8.06
CA HIS A 359 7.18 -3.04 9.18
C HIS A 359 8.06 -3.26 10.42
N ASN A 360 8.49 -4.50 10.69
CA ASN A 360 9.45 -4.78 11.74
C ASN A 360 10.85 -4.19 11.42
N MET A 361 11.14 -3.97 10.13
CA MET A 361 12.32 -3.28 9.62
C MET A 361 12.08 -1.76 9.40
N ASN A 362 11.12 -1.16 10.11
CA ASN A 362 10.86 0.29 10.06
C ASN A 362 10.44 0.83 8.69
N LEU A 363 9.91 -0.01 7.80
CA LEU A 363 9.42 0.41 6.49
C LEU A 363 7.92 0.73 6.58
N GLY A 364 7.51 1.91 6.12
CA GLY A 364 6.10 2.29 6.01
C GLY A 364 5.43 1.79 4.73
N HIS A 365 4.10 1.89 4.65
CA HIS A 365 3.37 1.53 3.43
C HIS A 365 3.83 2.31 2.19
N SER A 366 3.45 1.80 1.02
CA SER A 366 3.63 2.47 -0.25
C SER A 366 2.29 2.63 -0.97
N GLY A 367 2.05 3.82 -1.52
CA GLY A 367 0.83 4.20 -2.21
C GLY A 367 1.07 4.59 -3.66
N GLY A 368 0.04 4.45 -4.47
CA GLY A 368 0.07 4.73 -5.90
C GLY A 368 -0.01 6.22 -6.22
N ILE A 369 -0.14 6.52 -7.52
CA ILE A 369 -0.31 7.89 -8.04
C ILE A 369 -1.62 8.54 -7.53
N ASP A 370 -2.62 7.71 -7.22
CA ASP A 370 -3.89 8.10 -6.62
C ASP A 370 -3.76 8.60 -5.17
N LYS A 371 -2.56 8.48 -4.57
CA LYS A 371 -2.26 8.80 -3.16
C LYS A 371 -3.00 7.90 -2.17
N GLU A 372 -3.53 6.79 -2.64
CA GLU A 372 -4.17 5.81 -1.80
C GLU A 372 -3.09 4.90 -1.20
N THR A 373 -3.25 4.56 0.07
CA THR A 373 -2.35 3.62 0.75
C THR A 373 -2.52 2.24 0.11
N TYR A 374 -1.43 1.49 -0.10
CA TYR A 374 -1.41 0.13 -0.69
C TYR A 374 -1.64 0.03 -2.21
N THR A 375 -1.82 1.12 -2.93
CA THR A 375 -2.03 1.09 -4.40
C THR A 375 -0.72 1.16 -5.21
N ASP A 376 0.43 1.08 -4.55
CA ASP A 376 1.75 0.90 -5.18
C ASP A 376 1.98 -0.58 -5.52
N HIS A 377 1.86 -0.95 -6.79
CA HIS A 377 2.14 -2.32 -7.27
C HIS A 377 3.58 -2.50 -7.77
N THR A 378 4.45 -1.51 -7.54
CA THR A 378 5.89 -1.56 -7.88
C THR A 378 6.73 -2.24 -6.79
N CYS A 379 6.16 -2.46 -5.59
CA CYS A 379 6.92 -3.03 -4.48
C CYS A 379 6.06 -3.70 -3.39
N LEU A 380 6.74 -4.47 -2.54
CA LEU A 380 6.12 -5.24 -1.45
C LEU A 380 5.40 -4.39 -0.40
N MET A 381 5.84 -3.15 -0.13
CA MET A 381 5.21 -2.30 0.90
C MET A 381 3.92 -1.63 0.42
N GLY A 382 3.56 -1.77 -0.86
CA GLY A 382 2.27 -1.34 -1.38
C GLY A 382 1.32 -2.52 -1.49
N ASN A 383 1.11 -3.03 -2.70
CA ASN A 383 0.32 -4.21 -2.97
C ASN A 383 1.25 -5.42 -3.21
N PRO A 384 1.54 -6.23 -2.17
CA PRO A 384 2.41 -7.38 -2.33
C PRO A 384 1.77 -8.46 -3.21
N LEU A 385 2.58 -9.44 -3.64
CA LEU A 385 2.09 -10.59 -4.37
C LEU A 385 1.32 -11.54 -3.43
N TYR A 386 0.02 -11.69 -3.68
CA TYR A 386 -0.86 -12.63 -2.97
C TYR A 386 -0.81 -14.03 -3.60
N SER A 387 0.37 -14.64 -3.54
CA SER A 387 0.62 -15.97 -4.10
C SER A 387 1.57 -16.75 -3.20
N ASP A 388 1.41 -18.06 -3.15
CA ASP A 388 2.29 -19.01 -2.46
C ASP A 388 3.40 -19.58 -3.36
N THR A 389 3.40 -19.20 -4.65
CA THR A 389 4.32 -19.73 -5.67
C THR A 389 5.00 -18.63 -6.48
N VAL A 390 4.49 -17.40 -6.44
CA VAL A 390 5.05 -16.20 -7.06
C VAL A 390 5.52 -15.25 -5.97
N ALA A 391 6.81 -14.89 -5.97
CA ALA A 391 7.44 -14.18 -4.87
C ALA A 391 8.39 -13.04 -5.29
N LYS A 392 8.78 -12.94 -6.57
CA LYS A 392 9.91 -12.10 -6.98
C LYS A 392 9.53 -10.62 -7.11
N MET A 393 9.41 -9.96 -5.96
CA MET A 393 9.23 -8.53 -5.80
C MET A 393 10.04 -8.06 -4.58
N CYS A 394 10.71 -6.92 -4.66
CA CYS A 394 11.41 -6.30 -3.52
C CYS A 394 10.79 -4.94 -3.16
N TYR A 395 11.47 -4.16 -2.32
CA TYR A 395 11.03 -2.84 -1.91
C TYR A 395 11.36 -1.76 -2.96
N ASN A 396 10.58 -0.67 -2.95
CA ASN A 396 10.82 0.47 -3.84
C ASN A 396 12.08 1.26 -3.44
N GLN A 397 12.46 2.21 -4.29
CA GLN A 397 13.68 2.99 -4.15
C GLN A 397 13.72 3.87 -2.90
N ALA A 398 12.58 4.32 -2.37
CA ALA A 398 12.55 5.07 -1.11
C ALA A 398 12.93 4.18 0.08
N LYS A 399 12.42 2.94 0.09
CA LYS A 399 12.79 1.94 1.11
C LYS A 399 14.22 1.42 0.93
N ASN A 400 14.67 1.20 -0.30
CA ASN A 400 16.06 0.81 -0.59
C ASN A 400 17.05 1.91 -0.15
N PHE A 401 16.70 3.18 -0.36
CA PHE A 401 17.47 4.31 0.19
C PHE A 401 17.55 4.25 1.71
N GLN A 402 16.42 4.04 2.40
CA GLN A 402 16.37 3.95 3.86
C GLN A 402 17.25 2.80 4.39
N LEU A 403 17.17 1.62 3.78
CA LEU A 403 18.00 0.47 4.15
C LEU A 403 19.49 0.77 3.95
N ALA A 404 19.86 1.37 2.82
CA ALA A 404 21.24 1.77 2.56
C ALA A 404 21.75 2.82 3.56
N GLN A 405 20.91 3.78 3.97
CA GLN A 405 21.25 4.76 5.00
C GLN A 405 21.49 4.12 6.37
N ALA A 406 20.71 3.09 6.69
CA ALA A 406 20.91 2.24 7.87
C ALA A 406 22.17 1.34 7.77
N GLY A 407 22.89 1.40 6.65
CA GLY A 407 24.10 0.60 6.42
C GLY A 407 23.79 -0.84 6.04
N ALA A 408 22.61 -1.11 5.48
CA ALA A 408 22.11 -2.44 5.19
C ALA A 408 21.71 -2.64 3.71
N TRP A 409 21.82 -3.89 3.24
CA TRP A 409 21.50 -4.41 1.91
C TRP A 409 22.38 -3.82 0.81
N PHE A 410 22.41 -2.50 0.70
CA PHE A 410 23.10 -1.75 -0.33
C PHE A 410 24.13 -0.81 0.29
N SER A 411 25.34 -0.77 -0.29
CA SER A 411 26.36 0.19 0.12
C SER A 411 25.92 1.62 -0.19
N LYS A 412 26.23 2.55 0.71
CA LYS A 412 26.00 4.00 0.55
C LYS A 412 26.67 4.57 -0.71
N SER A 413 27.70 3.92 -1.25
CA SER A 413 28.33 4.30 -2.51
C SER A 413 27.39 4.18 -3.72
N HIS A 414 26.34 3.38 -3.64
CA HIS A 414 25.32 3.23 -4.70
C HIS A 414 24.08 4.08 -4.44
N ILE A 415 24.19 5.08 -3.59
CA ILE A 415 23.12 6.01 -3.27
C ILE A 415 23.59 7.42 -3.59
N ALA A 416 22.83 8.13 -4.42
CA ALA A 416 23.08 9.52 -4.72
C ALA A 416 22.11 10.43 -3.98
N THR A 417 22.56 11.64 -3.64
CA THR A 417 21.71 12.72 -3.16
C THR A 417 21.97 13.95 -4.00
N PHE A 418 20.92 14.54 -4.55
CA PHE A 418 20.97 15.77 -5.32
C PHE A 418 20.14 16.84 -4.63
N ASP A 419 20.80 17.92 -4.23
CA ASP A 419 20.14 19.15 -3.77
C ASP A 419 20.36 20.24 -4.83
N SER A 420 19.28 20.66 -5.46
CA SER A 420 19.32 21.68 -6.51
C SER A 420 19.57 23.09 -5.98
N GLY A 421 19.50 23.31 -4.66
CA GLY A 421 19.45 24.64 -4.07
C GLY A 421 18.13 25.37 -4.38
N ARG A 422 18.12 26.71 -4.26
CA ARG A 422 16.95 27.56 -4.54
C ARG A 422 17.10 28.46 -5.78
N LYS A 423 18.29 28.49 -6.38
CA LYS A 423 18.60 29.25 -7.60
C LYS A 423 18.78 28.27 -8.76
N GLY A 424 18.03 28.49 -9.85
CA GLY A 424 18.14 27.69 -11.06
C GLY A 424 19.54 27.74 -11.71
N GLY A 425 19.81 26.79 -12.61
CA GLY A 425 21.08 26.58 -13.30
C GLY A 425 21.84 25.33 -12.85
N THR A 426 21.28 24.52 -11.94
CA THR A 426 21.90 23.27 -11.47
C THR A 426 21.31 22.06 -12.19
N HIS A 427 22.12 21.01 -12.33
CA HIS A 427 21.68 19.75 -12.91
C HIS A 427 22.44 18.56 -12.30
N TRP A 428 21.87 17.38 -12.50
CA TRP A 428 22.48 16.08 -12.21
C TRP A 428 22.25 15.17 -13.41
N THR A 429 23.21 14.32 -13.75
CA THR A 429 23.06 13.31 -14.82
C THR A 429 23.79 12.05 -14.42
N GLY A 430 23.21 10.90 -14.73
CA GLY A 430 23.83 9.62 -14.44
C GLY A 430 22.93 8.44 -14.78
N ARG A 431 23.54 7.25 -14.73
CA ARG A 431 22.85 5.98 -14.95
C ARG A 431 22.35 5.41 -13.63
N LEU A 432 21.05 5.13 -13.57
CA LEU A 432 20.40 4.38 -12.51
C LEU A 432 20.45 2.88 -12.85
N PHE A 433 20.91 2.07 -11.90
CA PHE A 433 20.86 0.62 -12.01
C PHE A 433 19.73 0.09 -11.13
N GLY A 434 19.09 -1.00 -11.56
CA GLY A 434 18.04 -1.62 -10.74
C GLY A 434 18.62 -2.30 -9.50
N ALA A 435 17.94 -2.18 -8.36
CA ALA A 435 18.35 -2.85 -7.12
C ALA A 435 18.45 -4.37 -7.29
N ALA A 436 17.66 -4.95 -8.21
CA ALA A 436 17.67 -6.37 -8.54
C ALA A 436 18.97 -6.90 -9.16
N GLU A 437 19.86 -6.02 -9.63
CA GLU A 437 21.16 -6.35 -10.22
C GLU A 437 22.31 -5.70 -9.45
N TYR A 438 22.10 -5.42 -8.16
CA TYR A 438 23.07 -4.71 -7.32
C TYR A 438 24.42 -5.43 -7.19
N ASP A 439 24.44 -6.76 -7.07
CA ASP A 439 25.66 -7.57 -6.92
C ASP A 439 26.64 -7.44 -8.10
N ILE A 440 26.12 -7.16 -9.29
CA ILE A 440 26.92 -6.98 -10.51
C ILE A 440 27.13 -5.51 -10.89
N ASN A 441 26.68 -4.57 -10.05
CA ASN A 441 26.91 -3.13 -10.22
C ASN A 441 28.33 -2.74 -9.77
N THR A 442 29.37 -3.19 -10.48
CA THR A 442 30.76 -2.92 -10.10
C THR A 442 31.20 -1.46 -10.31
N ALA A 443 30.46 -0.72 -11.14
CA ALA A 443 30.76 0.66 -11.49
C ALA A 443 30.35 1.69 -10.43
N GLY A 444 29.68 1.27 -9.34
CA GLY A 444 29.27 2.21 -8.29
C GLY A 444 28.07 3.08 -8.68
N ASN A 445 27.35 2.74 -9.75
CA ASN A 445 26.21 3.55 -10.20
C ASN A 445 25.10 3.55 -9.15
N PRO A 446 24.36 4.66 -9.00
CA PRO A 446 23.29 4.74 -8.03
C PRO A 446 22.14 3.78 -8.35
N ILE A 447 21.61 3.10 -7.33
CA ILE A 447 20.33 2.36 -7.41
C ILE A 447 19.14 3.23 -6.98
N ALA A 448 19.42 4.32 -6.27
CA ALA A 448 18.45 5.33 -5.89
C ALA A 448 19.12 6.71 -5.85
N VAL A 449 18.42 7.72 -6.35
CA VAL A 449 18.78 9.14 -6.21
C VAL A 449 17.73 9.80 -5.34
N LYS A 450 18.16 10.37 -4.21
CA LYS A 450 17.34 11.27 -3.42
C LYS A 450 17.42 12.69 -3.98
N LEU A 451 16.31 13.21 -4.47
CA LEU A 451 16.14 14.62 -4.84
C LEU A 451 15.57 15.37 -3.62
N VAL A 452 16.41 16.22 -3.03
CA VAL A 452 16.03 17.00 -1.85
C VAL A 452 15.00 18.04 -2.25
N THR A 453 13.84 18.09 -1.60
CA THR A 453 12.79 19.09 -1.91
C THR A 453 12.91 20.35 -1.06
N GLY A 454 13.61 20.28 0.09
CA GLY A 454 13.65 21.36 1.08
C GLY A 454 12.42 21.42 1.99
N SER A 455 11.56 20.38 1.95
CA SER A 455 10.47 20.14 2.90
C SER A 455 10.79 18.92 3.79
N SER A 456 9.83 18.47 4.60
CA SER A 456 9.94 17.22 5.37
C SER A 456 9.85 15.95 4.51
N ARG A 457 9.45 16.09 3.24
CA ARG A 457 9.32 14.99 2.27
C ARG A 457 10.28 15.17 1.12
N ASP A 458 10.92 14.11 0.66
CA ASP A 458 11.85 14.14 -0.47
C ASP A 458 11.37 13.21 -1.59
N LEU A 459 11.92 13.40 -2.79
CA LEU A 459 11.66 12.52 -3.93
C LEU A 459 12.80 11.51 -4.07
N PHE A 460 12.45 10.26 -4.37
CA PHE A 460 13.38 9.17 -4.60
C PHE A 460 13.16 8.63 -6.00
N ILE A 461 14.22 8.63 -6.80
CA ILE A 461 14.21 8.21 -8.20
C ILE A 461 14.98 6.90 -8.31
N GLY A 462 14.41 5.89 -8.96
CA GLY A 462 15.04 4.58 -9.11
C GLY A 462 14.61 3.90 -10.41
N PHE A 463 15.36 2.89 -10.84
CA PHE A 463 15.01 2.07 -11.99
C PHE A 463 14.41 0.74 -11.53
N ASN A 464 13.11 0.53 -11.76
CA ASN A 464 12.40 -0.67 -11.32
C ASN A 464 12.61 -1.84 -12.30
N ARG A 465 13.85 -2.33 -12.33
CA ARG A 465 14.31 -3.41 -13.19
C ARG A 465 13.57 -4.72 -12.88
N ALA A 466 12.86 -5.27 -13.87
CA ALA A 466 12.08 -6.50 -13.72
C ALA A 466 12.91 -7.75 -14.04
N THR A 467 13.91 -8.03 -13.21
CA THR A 467 14.78 -9.21 -13.34
C THR A 467 15.13 -9.79 -11.98
N GLY A 468 15.66 -11.02 -11.94
CA GLY A 468 16.12 -11.67 -10.72
C GLY A 468 15.10 -11.59 -9.59
N PRO A 469 15.42 -10.97 -8.44
CA PRO A 469 14.50 -10.87 -7.30
C PRO A 469 13.29 -9.94 -7.54
N ASN A 470 13.24 -9.18 -8.63
CA ASN A 470 12.10 -8.33 -9.04
C ASN A 470 11.37 -8.85 -10.30
N ALA A 471 11.62 -10.08 -10.73
CA ALA A 471 11.09 -10.58 -12.01
C ALA A 471 9.56 -10.66 -12.10
N ASP A 472 8.86 -10.76 -10.96
CA ASP A 472 7.39 -10.88 -10.89
C ASP A 472 6.71 -9.53 -10.60
N ASN A 473 7.44 -8.42 -10.77
CA ASN A 473 6.94 -7.07 -10.55
C ASN A 473 5.71 -6.75 -11.43
N GLN A 474 4.67 -6.14 -10.84
CA GLN A 474 3.35 -5.98 -11.46
C GLN A 474 3.10 -4.58 -12.05
N GLN A 475 3.92 -3.60 -11.72
CA GLN A 475 3.78 -2.22 -12.19
C GLN A 475 5.15 -1.56 -12.41
N ALA A 476 5.26 -0.78 -13.47
CA ALA A 476 6.49 -0.06 -13.81
C ALA A 476 7.71 -0.98 -14.02
N SER A 477 7.48 -2.19 -14.53
CA SER A 477 8.56 -3.10 -14.92
C SER A 477 9.44 -2.48 -15.99
N ASP A 478 10.74 -2.43 -15.72
CA ASP A 478 11.74 -1.77 -16.58
C ASP A 478 11.40 -0.30 -16.88
N ALA A 479 10.88 0.42 -15.88
CA ALA A 479 10.66 1.87 -15.94
C ALA A 479 11.32 2.59 -14.77
N VAL A 480 11.53 3.91 -14.92
CA VAL A 480 11.98 4.77 -13.83
C VAL A 480 10.79 5.15 -12.96
N THR A 481 10.93 4.96 -11.65
CA THR A 481 9.92 5.35 -10.65
C THR A 481 10.39 6.59 -9.91
N ILE A 482 9.49 7.56 -9.72
CA ILE A 482 9.68 8.70 -8.83
C ILE A 482 8.68 8.57 -7.69
N THR A 483 9.16 8.45 -6.47
CA THR A 483 8.34 8.22 -5.28
C THR A 483 8.65 9.28 -4.23
N GLU A 484 7.62 9.90 -3.65
CA GLU A 484 7.72 10.86 -2.56
C GLU A 484 7.60 10.15 -1.21
N ALA A 485 8.60 10.29 -0.35
CA ALA A 485 8.56 9.78 1.03
C ALA A 485 9.06 10.86 1.99
N GLY A 486 9.20 10.56 3.29
CA GLY A 486 9.99 11.39 4.20
C GLY A 486 11.45 11.55 3.75
N ASN A 487 12.33 12.03 4.62
CA ASN A 487 13.74 12.26 4.26
C ASN A 487 14.58 10.98 3.99
N GLY A 488 13.98 9.79 4.11
CA GLY A 488 14.64 8.50 3.93
C GLY A 488 15.44 8.01 5.13
N ALA A 489 15.27 8.61 6.32
CA ALA A 489 16.01 8.24 7.54
C ALA A 489 15.19 7.41 8.55
N GLY A 490 13.87 7.33 8.41
CA GLY A 490 13.00 6.63 9.37
C GLY A 490 11.68 6.18 8.75
N TYR A 491 10.75 5.72 9.59
CA TYR A 491 9.44 5.26 9.15
C TYR A 491 8.73 6.35 8.35
N SER A 492 8.37 6.04 7.10
CA SER A 492 7.57 6.95 6.29
C SER A 492 6.83 6.22 5.19
N GLN A 493 5.56 6.57 5.03
CA GLN A 493 4.79 6.19 3.86
C GLN A 493 5.35 6.86 2.60
N SER A 494 5.35 6.12 1.49
CA SER A 494 5.90 6.58 0.22
C SER A 494 4.86 6.53 -0.90
N TYR A 495 4.79 7.53 -1.77
CA TYR A 495 3.74 7.64 -2.79
C TYR A 495 4.33 7.86 -4.18
N ILE A 496 3.89 7.09 -5.18
CA ILE A 496 4.34 7.27 -6.56
C ILE A 496 3.92 8.66 -7.06
N LYS A 497 4.87 9.39 -7.65
CA LYS A 497 4.63 10.67 -8.32
C LYS A 497 4.68 10.55 -9.83
N ALA A 498 5.54 9.67 -10.35
CA ALA A 498 5.63 9.41 -11.78
C ALA A 498 6.21 8.02 -12.07
N LEU A 499 5.79 7.46 -13.20
CA LEU A 499 6.33 6.26 -13.82
C LEU A 499 6.79 6.66 -15.22
N LEU A 500 8.09 6.63 -15.48
CA LEU A 500 8.68 7.21 -16.68
C LEU A 500 9.37 6.12 -17.51
N GLY A 501 8.99 6.05 -18.79
CA GLY A 501 9.70 5.29 -19.80
C GLY A 501 10.81 6.11 -20.46
N SER A 502 11.56 5.50 -21.37
CA SER A 502 12.58 6.20 -22.18
C SER A 502 11.95 7.39 -22.94
N GLY A 503 12.66 8.51 -22.98
CA GLY A 503 12.23 9.74 -23.65
C GLY A 503 11.15 10.55 -22.91
N HIS A 504 10.66 10.09 -21.75
CA HIS A 504 9.66 10.80 -20.97
C HIS A 504 10.28 11.59 -19.82
N ASP A 505 9.56 12.60 -19.34
CA ASP A 505 9.96 13.42 -18.20
C ASP A 505 8.83 13.66 -17.19
N MET A 506 9.22 14.12 -16.00
CA MET A 506 8.34 14.71 -15.02
C MET A 506 8.83 16.14 -14.73
N THR A 507 7.94 17.11 -14.93
CA THR A 507 8.21 18.52 -14.62
C THR A 507 7.47 18.96 -13.36
N LEU A 508 8.22 19.50 -12.40
CA LEU A 508 7.75 20.06 -11.14
C LEU A 508 7.78 21.60 -11.22
N PRO A 509 6.64 22.26 -11.45
CA PRO A 509 6.60 23.71 -11.62
C PRO A 509 6.86 24.42 -10.28
N ASN A 510 7.39 25.66 -10.38
CA ASN A 510 7.63 26.53 -9.22
C ASN A 510 8.40 25.81 -8.09
N TRP A 511 9.45 25.07 -8.45
CA TRP A 511 10.24 24.26 -7.54
C TRP A 511 10.77 25.12 -6.39
N ARG A 512 10.43 24.74 -5.15
CA ARG A 512 10.79 25.46 -3.91
C ARG A 512 10.34 26.93 -3.87
N GLY A 513 9.27 27.28 -4.58
CA GLY A 513 8.76 28.65 -4.66
C GLY A 513 9.67 29.61 -5.44
N SER A 514 10.57 29.07 -6.28
CA SER A 514 11.56 29.87 -7.02
C SER A 514 11.02 30.54 -8.29
N GLY A 515 9.80 30.21 -8.71
CA GLY A 515 9.26 30.58 -10.03
C GLY A 515 9.83 29.77 -11.20
N GLN A 516 10.77 28.85 -10.95
CA GLN A 516 11.40 28.00 -11.98
C GLN A 516 11.01 26.53 -11.80
N SER A 517 10.94 25.79 -12.89
CA SER A 517 10.64 24.36 -12.85
C SER A 517 11.88 23.51 -12.59
N LEU A 518 11.69 22.34 -11.99
CA LEU A 518 12.66 21.25 -11.99
C LEU A 518 12.11 20.09 -12.83
N THR A 519 12.91 19.57 -13.76
CA THR A 519 12.52 18.49 -14.66
C THR A 519 13.42 17.28 -14.45
N VAL A 520 12.82 16.09 -14.33
CA VAL A 520 13.49 14.80 -14.32
C VAL A 520 13.20 14.11 -15.65
N THR A 521 14.21 13.96 -16.50
CA THR A 521 14.10 13.35 -17.82
C THR A 521 14.76 11.98 -17.83
N VAL A 522 14.11 10.99 -18.45
CA VAL A 522 14.71 9.69 -18.76
C VAL A 522 15.22 9.72 -20.19
N ASN A 523 16.53 9.79 -20.36
CA ASN A 523 17.16 9.90 -21.67
C ASN A 523 17.09 8.56 -22.42
N GLU A 524 17.42 7.47 -21.73
CA GLU A 524 17.50 6.12 -22.29
C GLU A 524 17.14 5.08 -21.21
N ILE A 525 16.47 4.00 -21.60
CA ILE A 525 16.43 2.76 -20.81
C ILE A 525 17.01 1.63 -21.66
N ASN A 526 18.01 0.92 -21.13
CA ASN A 526 18.58 -0.26 -21.77
C ASN A 526 18.47 -1.47 -20.84
N SER A 527 17.40 -2.24 -21.04
CA SER A 527 17.11 -3.51 -20.37
C SER A 527 17.71 -4.73 -21.07
N SER A 528 18.40 -4.54 -22.20
CA SER A 528 19.01 -5.64 -22.97
C SER A 528 20.42 -6.01 -22.51
N VAL A 529 21.05 -5.12 -21.74
CA VAL A 529 22.38 -5.32 -21.16
C VAL A 529 22.30 -5.75 -19.69
N ARG A 530 23.42 -6.22 -19.16
CA ARG A 530 23.52 -6.69 -17.78
C ARG A 530 24.78 -6.11 -17.09
N PRO A 531 24.63 -5.28 -16.05
CA PRO A 531 23.37 -4.77 -15.48
C PRO A 531 22.62 -3.84 -16.45
N GLY A 532 21.29 -3.94 -16.46
CA GLY A 532 20.42 -3.02 -17.18
C GLY A 532 20.38 -1.64 -16.49
N TYR A 533 20.21 -0.57 -17.27
CA TYR A 533 20.25 0.79 -16.74
C TYR A 533 19.18 1.71 -17.31
N ALA A 534 18.88 2.78 -16.57
CA ALA A 534 18.17 3.95 -17.06
C ALA A 534 19.07 5.19 -16.93
N ASP A 535 19.35 5.86 -18.04
CA ASP A 535 20.11 7.12 -18.05
C ASP A 535 19.13 8.29 -17.82
N ILE A 536 19.40 9.12 -16.81
CA ILE A 536 18.50 10.22 -16.45
C ILE A 536 19.25 11.54 -16.29
N THR A 537 18.52 12.63 -16.49
CA THR A 537 18.97 14.00 -16.22
C THR A 537 17.95 14.71 -15.33
N ILE A 538 18.42 15.37 -14.29
CA ILE A 538 17.62 16.26 -13.43
C ILE A 538 18.10 17.68 -13.68
N THR A 539 17.22 18.59 -14.09
CA THR A 539 17.58 20.00 -14.37
C THR A 539 16.68 20.94 -13.58
N PHE A 540 17.28 21.93 -12.90
CA PHE A 540 16.54 22.97 -12.21
C PHE A 540 16.73 24.33 -12.90
N GLY A 541 15.67 24.87 -13.49
CA GLY A 541 15.71 26.13 -14.25
C GLY A 541 16.46 26.03 -15.59
N SER A 542 16.55 27.14 -16.31
CA SER A 542 17.28 27.21 -17.57
C SER A 542 18.78 27.04 -17.31
N GLN A 543 19.45 26.13 -18.03
CA GLN A 543 20.91 26.08 -17.98
C GLN A 543 21.48 27.41 -18.49
N SER A 544 22.23 28.11 -17.64
CA SER A 544 23.03 29.26 -18.09
C SER A 544 24.02 28.73 -19.11
N LYS A 545 23.86 29.11 -20.39
CA LYS A 545 24.91 28.95 -21.39
C LYS A 545 26.06 29.85 -20.96
N ASP A 546 27.02 29.32 -20.21
CA ASP A 546 28.32 30.00 -20.10
C ASP A 546 28.90 30.13 -21.52
N PRO A 547 29.46 31.29 -21.87
CA PRO A 547 29.90 31.55 -23.24
C PRO A 547 31.14 30.71 -23.54
N THR A 548 30.97 29.61 -24.27
CA THR A 548 32.10 28.87 -24.83
C THR A 548 32.77 29.74 -25.89
N ARG A 549 33.91 30.33 -25.53
CA ARG A 549 34.80 31.06 -26.42
C ARG A 549 35.41 30.06 -27.42
N ASN A 550 34.74 29.81 -28.54
CA ASN A 550 35.38 29.17 -29.68
C ASN A 550 36.06 30.24 -30.55
N PRO A 551 37.32 30.03 -30.98
CA PRO A 551 38.09 31.03 -31.72
C PRO A 551 37.57 31.16 -33.15
N THR A 552 37.19 32.39 -33.52
CA THR A 552 36.73 32.75 -34.86
C THR A 552 37.88 32.68 -35.86
N LEU A 553 37.75 31.85 -36.90
CA LEU A 553 38.61 31.95 -38.08
C LEU A 553 38.29 33.23 -38.86
N GLN A 554 39.35 33.88 -39.33
CA GLN A 554 39.34 35.16 -40.04
C GLN A 554 38.54 35.15 -41.36
N PRO A 555 38.08 36.34 -41.82
CA PRO A 555 37.14 36.47 -42.93
C PRO A 555 37.84 36.50 -44.30
N SER A 556 37.26 35.81 -45.28
CA SER A 556 37.59 35.99 -46.71
C SER A 556 36.78 37.15 -47.30
N LYS A 557 37.50 38.08 -47.92
CA LYS A 557 37.01 39.25 -48.67
C LYS A 557 36.44 38.81 -50.03
N GLN A 558 35.21 39.22 -50.36
CA GLN A 558 34.92 40.22 -51.41
C GLN A 558 33.41 40.22 -51.75
N PRO A 559 32.79 41.39 -52.02
CA PRO A 559 31.34 41.56 -52.04
C PRO A 559 30.75 41.58 -53.46
N ALA A 560 29.48 41.21 -53.58
CA ALA A 560 28.60 41.67 -54.65
C ALA A 560 27.25 42.07 -54.04
N LEU A 561 26.91 43.35 -54.22
CA LEU A 561 25.67 44.01 -53.84
C LEU A 561 24.48 43.52 -54.68
N THR A 562 23.28 43.46 -54.06
CA THR A 562 22.05 44.27 -54.34
C THR A 562 20.86 43.62 -53.59
N LEU A 563 20.33 44.21 -52.50
CA LEU A 563 19.15 45.14 -52.38
C LEU A 563 17.77 44.41 -52.39
N PRO A 564 16.72 44.97 -51.73
CA PRO A 564 16.21 44.55 -50.41
C PRO A 564 14.79 43.94 -50.43
N THR A 565 14.26 43.63 -49.22
CA THR A 565 12.85 43.25 -48.88
C THR A 565 12.48 41.80 -49.22
N TYR A 566 11.87 40.96 -48.37
CA TYR A 566 10.99 41.10 -47.21
C TYR A 566 11.35 40.10 -46.10
N SER A 567 10.96 40.40 -44.86
CA SER A 567 10.96 39.46 -43.73
C SER A 567 10.28 38.12 -44.07
N PRO A 568 10.88 36.96 -43.78
CA PRO A 568 10.14 35.74 -43.66
C PRO A 568 9.53 35.68 -42.25
N THR A 569 8.25 36.03 -42.18
CA THR A 569 7.37 35.57 -41.11
C THR A 569 7.10 34.10 -41.39
N PHE A 570 7.76 33.18 -40.69
CA PHE A 570 7.24 31.82 -40.54
C PHE A 570 6.62 31.73 -39.14
N LEU A 571 5.36 32.17 -39.07
CA LEU A 571 4.38 31.44 -38.28
C LEU A 571 4.31 30.01 -38.83
N PRO A 572 4.30 28.95 -38.00
CA PRO A 572 3.93 27.64 -38.49
C PRO A 572 2.51 27.75 -39.04
N THR A 573 2.38 27.55 -40.35
CA THR A 573 1.09 27.29 -40.99
C THR A 573 0.75 25.87 -40.59
N ILE A 574 -0.19 25.71 -39.65
CA ILE A 574 -0.89 24.44 -39.47
C ILE A 574 -1.53 24.13 -40.81
N SER A 575 -1.25 22.94 -41.32
CA SER A 575 -1.86 22.41 -42.52
C SER A 575 -3.32 22.08 -42.17
N ASP A 576 -4.25 22.92 -42.60
CA ASP A 576 -5.71 22.75 -42.41
C ASP A 576 -6.28 21.71 -43.39
N GLU A 577 -5.81 20.45 -43.36
CA GLU A 577 -6.62 19.33 -43.88
C GLU A 577 -7.32 18.63 -42.72
N GLU A 578 -8.42 19.24 -42.24
CA GLU A 578 -9.36 18.59 -41.32
C GLU A 578 -10.02 17.38 -42.01
N GLY A 579 -9.69 16.17 -41.55
CA GLY A 579 -10.30 14.92 -41.94
C GLY A 579 -11.42 14.49 -40.99
N SER A 580 -12.40 13.72 -41.51
CA SER A 580 -13.44 13.10 -40.68
C SER A 580 -13.74 11.68 -41.13
N LEU A 581 -13.49 10.71 -40.26
CA LEU A 581 -13.82 9.31 -40.49
C LEU A 581 -15.19 8.97 -39.87
N GLN A 582 -16.23 8.97 -40.69
CA GLN A 582 -17.56 8.50 -40.31
C GLN A 582 -17.60 6.96 -40.28
N THR A 583 -18.03 6.38 -39.16
CA THR A 583 -18.27 4.94 -39.08
C THR A 583 -19.57 4.58 -39.80
N GLY A 584 -19.61 3.45 -40.52
CA GLY A 584 -20.81 2.99 -41.26
C GLY A 584 -22.01 2.57 -40.39
N ASN A 585 -21.97 2.87 -39.09
CA ASN A 585 -22.83 2.30 -38.06
C ASN A 585 -23.54 3.41 -37.27
N THR A 586 -24.87 3.38 -37.21
CA THR A 586 -25.67 4.35 -36.42
C THR A 586 -26.06 3.85 -35.02
N GLY A 587 -25.59 2.65 -34.64
CA GLY A 587 -25.79 1.99 -33.34
C GLY A 587 -27.22 1.50 -33.08
N THR A 588 -27.40 0.18 -32.92
CA THR A 588 -28.72 -0.51 -32.85
C THR A 588 -29.33 -0.67 -31.44
N LEU A 589 -28.67 -0.13 -30.40
CA LEU A 589 -29.08 -0.06 -28.98
C LEU A 589 -29.00 -1.38 -28.19
N ASP A 590 -28.00 -1.49 -27.31
CA ASP A 590 -28.09 -2.27 -26.07
C ASP A 590 -28.41 -1.32 -24.90
N LYS A 591 -29.40 -1.68 -24.07
CA LYS A 591 -29.97 -0.81 -23.03
C LYS A 591 -29.04 -0.55 -21.85
N ALA A 592 -27.96 -1.32 -21.70
CA ALA A 592 -27.10 -1.28 -20.52
C ALA A 592 -25.65 -0.82 -20.77
N VAL A 593 -25.23 -0.61 -22.01
CA VAL A 593 -23.84 -0.21 -22.32
C VAL A 593 -23.61 1.27 -22.05
N LYS A 594 -22.55 1.55 -21.29
CA LYS A 594 -22.12 2.90 -20.94
C LYS A 594 -20.73 3.23 -21.43
N GLY A 595 -19.89 2.25 -21.74
CA GLY A 595 -18.55 2.51 -22.25
C GLY A 595 -18.10 1.56 -23.34
N LEU A 596 -17.17 2.05 -24.17
CA LEU A 596 -16.51 1.30 -25.24
C LEU A 596 -15.02 1.62 -25.20
N MET A 597 -14.19 0.59 -24.99
CA MET A 597 -12.75 0.67 -25.22
C MET A 597 -12.45 0.17 -26.63
N PHE A 598 -11.74 0.94 -27.44
CA PHE A 598 -11.35 0.54 -28.79
C PHE A 598 -9.99 1.14 -29.13
N LYS A 599 -9.42 0.74 -30.26
CA LYS A 599 -8.13 1.27 -30.73
C LYS A 599 -8.21 1.81 -32.14
N VAL A 600 -7.33 2.77 -32.43
CA VAL A 600 -7.06 3.30 -33.76
C VAL A 600 -5.61 3.07 -34.11
N LYS A 601 -5.33 2.74 -35.37
CA LYS A 601 -3.97 2.69 -35.92
C LYS A 601 -3.82 3.79 -36.95
N ALA A 602 -2.89 4.70 -36.73
CA ALA A 602 -2.63 5.81 -37.62
C ALA A 602 -1.81 5.34 -38.84
N LYS A 603 -2.17 5.81 -40.04
CA LYS A 603 -1.44 5.64 -41.30
C LYS A 603 -0.56 6.85 -41.61
N LYS A 604 -0.92 8.03 -41.08
CA LYS A 604 -0.18 9.30 -41.13
C LYS A 604 -0.09 9.90 -39.73
N ASP A 605 0.76 10.90 -39.54
CA ASP A 605 0.75 11.71 -38.32
C ASP A 605 -0.58 12.48 -38.29
N ILE A 606 -1.34 12.28 -37.21
CA ILE A 606 -2.66 12.88 -37.05
C ILE A 606 -2.85 13.40 -35.63
N THR A 607 -3.67 14.43 -35.49
CA THR A 607 -4.16 14.89 -34.20
C THR A 607 -5.66 14.69 -34.15
N ILE A 608 -6.14 13.84 -33.23
CA ILE A 608 -7.59 13.62 -33.05
C ILE A 608 -8.17 14.79 -32.25
N LEU A 609 -9.12 15.48 -32.87
CA LEU A 609 -9.70 16.74 -32.38
C LEU A 609 -11.08 16.57 -31.75
N SER A 610 -11.85 15.59 -32.22
CA SER A 610 -13.23 15.38 -31.74
C SER A 610 -13.77 13.99 -32.04
N PHE A 611 -14.80 13.62 -31.29
CA PHE A 611 -15.68 12.51 -31.59
C PHE A 611 -17.11 13.01 -31.84
N ASP A 612 -17.84 12.35 -32.74
CA ASP A 612 -19.30 12.46 -32.77
C ASP A 612 -19.88 11.31 -31.93
N LEU A 613 -20.53 11.65 -30.81
CA LEU A 613 -21.06 10.66 -29.88
C LEU A 613 -22.56 10.46 -30.06
N TYR A 614 -22.97 9.19 -30.16
CA TYR A 614 -24.36 8.82 -30.28
C TYR A 614 -24.85 8.31 -28.93
N SER A 615 -25.68 9.08 -28.24
CA SER A 615 -26.14 8.71 -26.90
C SER A 615 -27.37 7.80 -26.94
N ARG A 616 -27.57 7.07 -25.85
CA ARG A 616 -28.77 6.23 -25.68
C ARG A 616 -30.06 7.06 -25.57
N ARG A 617 -29.99 8.25 -24.98
CA ARG A 617 -31.12 9.16 -24.74
C ARG A 617 -30.69 10.60 -24.96
N ASN A 618 -31.60 11.45 -25.42
CA ASN A 618 -31.36 12.89 -25.49
C ASN A 618 -31.31 13.48 -24.07
N GLY A 619 -30.38 14.38 -23.80
CA GLY A 619 -30.26 15.03 -22.49
C GLY A 619 -28.81 15.30 -22.09
N LYS A 620 -28.62 16.03 -20.98
CA LYS A 620 -27.30 16.24 -20.39
C LYS A 620 -26.77 14.94 -19.79
N SER A 621 -25.50 14.64 -20.05
CA SER A 621 -24.79 13.51 -19.45
C SER A 621 -23.33 13.87 -19.29
N GLU A 622 -22.73 13.40 -18.20
CA GLU A 622 -21.27 13.37 -18.10
C GLU A 622 -20.73 12.40 -19.16
N VAL A 623 -19.70 12.86 -19.87
CA VAL A 623 -18.91 12.11 -20.84
C VAL A 623 -17.46 12.18 -20.38
N THR A 624 -16.82 11.03 -20.27
CA THR A 624 -15.38 10.93 -20.02
C THR A 624 -14.73 10.20 -21.19
N ILE A 625 -13.66 10.76 -21.75
CA ILE A 625 -12.81 10.07 -22.72
C ILE A 625 -11.42 9.92 -22.15
N TYR A 626 -10.98 8.67 -22.18
CA TYR A 626 -9.62 8.31 -21.85
C TYR A 626 -8.86 7.91 -23.10
N THR A 627 -7.55 8.10 -23.07
CA THR A 627 -6.64 7.64 -24.10
C THR A 627 -5.45 6.89 -23.50
N LYS A 628 -4.85 5.98 -24.28
CA LYS A 628 -3.67 5.22 -23.90
C LYS A 628 -2.85 4.88 -25.14
N LEU A 629 -1.54 5.10 -25.09
CA LEU A 629 -0.62 4.70 -26.16
C LEU A 629 -0.54 3.17 -26.26
N GLY A 630 -0.58 2.66 -27.49
CA GLY A 630 -0.54 1.23 -27.79
C GLY A 630 -1.88 0.52 -27.60
N ASP A 631 -1.83 -0.81 -27.55
CA ASP A 631 -3.01 -1.65 -27.35
C ASP A 631 -3.52 -1.60 -25.89
N TYR A 632 -4.84 -1.76 -25.73
CA TYR A 632 -5.47 -1.93 -24.43
C TYR A 632 -5.72 -3.40 -24.11
N GLN A 633 -5.70 -3.74 -22.81
CA GLN A 633 -6.07 -5.08 -22.33
C GLN A 633 -7.50 -5.04 -21.80
N VAL A 634 -8.27 -6.10 -22.04
CA VAL A 634 -9.71 -6.17 -21.67
C VAL A 634 -9.96 -5.97 -20.17
N ASN A 635 -8.97 -6.32 -19.32
CA ASN A 635 -9.03 -6.21 -17.87
C ASN A 635 -8.27 -4.99 -17.31
N THR A 636 -7.95 -3.98 -18.13
CA THR A 636 -7.30 -2.78 -17.60
C THR A 636 -8.27 -1.98 -16.74
N ARG A 637 -7.84 -1.63 -15.51
CA ARG A 637 -8.45 -0.58 -14.69
C ARG A 637 -8.08 0.80 -15.28
N GLN A 638 -8.62 1.88 -14.72
CA GLN A 638 -8.28 3.25 -15.13
C GLN A 638 -6.76 3.54 -15.12
N SER A 639 -5.99 2.82 -14.31
CA SER A 639 -4.53 2.91 -14.28
C SER A 639 -3.90 2.67 -15.66
N GLY A 640 -3.08 3.63 -16.12
CA GLY A 640 -2.44 3.62 -17.44
C GLY A 640 -3.28 4.25 -18.57
N TRP A 641 -4.43 4.84 -18.25
CA TRP A 641 -5.25 5.63 -19.16
C TRP A 641 -5.27 7.10 -18.74
N ASN A 642 -5.04 8.02 -19.68
CA ASN A 642 -5.07 9.46 -19.45
C ASN A 642 -6.46 10.00 -19.79
N ILE A 643 -7.05 10.82 -18.91
CA ILE A 643 -8.29 11.53 -19.25
C ILE A 643 -7.92 12.66 -20.20
N VAL A 644 -8.51 12.65 -21.39
CA VAL A 644 -8.35 13.69 -22.42
C VAL A 644 -9.59 14.54 -22.59
N TYR A 645 -10.72 14.09 -22.06
CA TYR A 645 -11.96 14.86 -22.01
C TYR A 645 -12.81 14.43 -20.81
N LYS A 646 -13.36 15.41 -20.09
CA LYS A 646 -14.39 15.17 -19.07
C LYS A 646 -15.30 16.39 -18.95
N ASP A 647 -16.54 16.27 -19.41
CA ASP A 647 -17.52 17.35 -19.28
C ASP A 647 -18.96 16.82 -19.31
N THR A 648 -19.91 17.63 -18.85
CA THR A 648 -21.35 17.39 -18.95
C THR A 648 -21.92 18.11 -20.18
N ILE A 649 -22.12 17.36 -21.27
CA ILE A 649 -22.62 17.90 -22.53
C ILE A 649 -24.06 17.49 -22.83
N GLN A 650 -24.73 18.30 -23.65
CA GLN A 650 -26.07 18.02 -24.15
C GLN A 650 -25.99 16.99 -25.29
N LEU A 651 -26.34 15.74 -25.01
CA LEU A 651 -26.23 14.64 -25.97
C LEU A 651 -27.53 14.38 -26.75
N SER A 652 -27.37 13.83 -27.96
CA SER A 652 -28.44 13.44 -28.87
C SER A 652 -28.28 12.01 -29.40
N ARG A 653 -29.42 11.35 -29.63
CA ARG A 653 -29.48 10.00 -30.23
C ARG A 653 -29.07 9.95 -31.69
N VAL A 654 -29.00 11.10 -32.36
CA VAL A 654 -28.61 11.25 -33.78
C VAL A 654 -27.18 11.79 -33.95
N GLY A 655 -26.41 11.88 -32.87
CA GLY A 655 -25.04 12.37 -32.87
C GLY A 655 -24.89 13.73 -32.21
N THR A 656 -23.78 13.90 -31.49
CA THR A 656 -23.35 15.14 -30.88
C THR A 656 -21.85 15.24 -31.04
N THR A 657 -21.38 16.26 -31.75
CA THR A 657 -19.95 16.57 -31.84
C THR A 657 -19.49 17.12 -30.50
N MET A 658 -18.37 16.61 -30.00
CA MET A 658 -17.67 17.14 -28.83
C MET A 658 -16.31 17.70 -29.24
N GLU A 659 -16.08 18.97 -28.92
CA GLU A 659 -14.84 19.69 -29.23
C GLU A 659 -13.91 19.73 -28.00
N GLY A 660 -12.64 20.08 -28.22
CA GLY A 660 -11.66 20.24 -27.14
C GLY A 660 -10.84 18.99 -26.81
N LEU A 661 -10.74 18.02 -27.73
CA LEU A 661 -9.70 17.00 -27.69
C LEU A 661 -8.49 17.47 -28.51
N ALA A 662 -7.30 17.02 -28.10
CA ALA A 662 -6.08 17.11 -28.89
C ALA A 662 -5.21 15.90 -28.53
N VAL A 663 -5.34 14.82 -29.30
CA VAL A 663 -4.56 13.59 -29.09
C VAL A 663 -3.73 13.30 -30.34
N GLU A 664 -2.44 13.59 -30.24
CA GLU A 664 -1.45 13.29 -31.28
C GLU A 664 -1.25 11.77 -31.39
N VAL A 665 -1.29 11.26 -32.62
CA VAL A 665 -1.06 9.84 -32.95
C VAL A 665 -0.12 9.76 -34.14
N ALA A 666 1.13 9.35 -33.88
CA ALA A 666 2.16 9.25 -34.91
C ALA A 666 1.85 8.17 -35.96
N ALA A 667 2.28 8.38 -37.19
CA ALA A 667 2.14 7.46 -38.31
C ALA A 667 2.67 6.06 -37.94
N GLY A 668 1.87 5.03 -38.22
CA GLY A 668 2.19 3.63 -37.92
C GLY A 668 1.97 3.21 -36.46
N SER A 669 1.74 4.17 -35.55
CA SER A 669 1.46 3.89 -34.14
C SER A 669 -0.01 3.51 -33.90
N THR A 670 -0.29 2.99 -32.71
CA THR A 670 -1.63 2.62 -32.26
C THR A 670 -1.98 3.40 -31.00
N GLN A 671 -3.18 3.95 -30.96
CA GLN A 671 -3.72 4.66 -29.80
C GLN A 671 -5.05 4.02 -29.40
N SER A 672 -5.23 3.74 -28.11
CA SER A 672 -6.46 3.22 -27.56
C SER A 672 -7.29 4.33 -26.92
N PHE A 673 -8.62 4.23 -27.02
CA PHE A 673 -9.59 5.15 -26.43
C PHE A 673 -10.60 4.39 -25.59
N PHE A 674 -10.99 4.96 -24.44
CA PHE A 674 -12.16 4.54 -23.69
C PHE A 674 -13.15 5.68 -23.63
N VAL A 675 -14.29 5.52 -24.31
CA VAL A 675 -15.38 6.50 -24.29
C VAL A 675 -16.43 6.01 -23.32
N TYR A 676 -16.72 6.80 -22.28
CA TYR A 676 -17.74 6.50 -21.27
C TYR A 676 -18.80 7.60 -21.23
N ILE A 677 -20.07 7.20 -21.33
CA ILE A 677 -21.25 8.07 -21.25
C ILE A 677 -22.14 7.58 -20.11
N ASN A 678 -22.28 8.37 -19.04
CA ASN A 678 -22.99 7.93 -17.83
C ASN A 678 -24.46 7.52 -18.09
N THR A 679 -25.14 8.18 -19.04
CA THR A 679 -26.53 7.86 -19.43
C THR A 679 -26.66 6.71 -20.44
N GLY A 680 -25.54 6.22 -20.96
CA GLY A 680 -25.45 5.15 -21.95
C GLY A 680 -25.17 5.65 -23.37
N MET A 681 -24.51 4.81 -24.16
CA MET A 681 -24.13 5.10 -25.54
C MET A 681 -24.78 4.13 -26.54
N ARG A 682 -24.91 4.54 -27.80
CA ARG A 682 -25.30 3.66 -28.91
C ARG A 682 -24.04 3.06 -29.52
N ILE A 683 -24.06 1.74 -29.67
CA ILE A 683 -22.99 0.95 -30.27
C ILE A 683 -23.62 -0.10 -31.18
N THR A 684 -22.81 -0.68 -32.06
CA THR A 684 -23.17 -1.91 -32.80
C THR A 684 -22.43 -3.07 -32.16
N THR A 685 -23.13 -4.11 -31.71
CA THR A 685 -22.48 -5.30 -31.13
C THR A 685 -21.83 -6.15 -32.22
N THR A 686 -20.74 -6.84 -31.88
CA THR A 686 -20.07 -7.79 -32.79
C THR A 686 -19.61 -9.03 -32.02
N ALA A 687 -19.52 -10.16 -32.72
CA ALA A 687 -19.02 -11.41 -32.17
C ALA A 687 -17.47 -11.45 -32.07
N SER A 688 -16.78 -10.61 -32.83
CA SER A 688 -15.32 -10.65 -32.97
C SER A 688 -14.64 -9.40 -32.38
N PRO A 689 -13.78 -9.55 -31.35
CA PRO A 689 -13.03 -8.44 -30.79
C PRO A 689 -11.89 -7.98 -31.70
N LEU A 690 -11.51 -6.71 -31.59
CA LEU A 690 -10.26 -6.14 -32.10
C LEU A 690 -10.06 -6.34 -33.61
N GLN A 691 -11.14 -6.33 -34.39
CA GLN A 691 -11.08 -6.43 -35.86
C GLN A 691 -11.22 -5.04 -36.50
N PRO A 692 -10.43 -4.72 -37.55
CA PRO A 692 -10.61 -3.47 -38.28
C PRO A 692 -12.00 -3.46 -38.94
N TYR A 693 -12.74 -2.38 -38.80
CA TYR A 693 -14.10 -2.28 -39.36
C TYR A 693 -14.41 -0.95 -40.05
N SER A 694 -13.59 0.08 -39.84
CA SER A 694 -13.67 1.37 -40.56
C SER A 694 -12.27 1.90 -40.79
N GLN A 695 -12.00 2.51 -41.93
CA GLN A 695 -10.70 3.11 -42.25
C GLN A 695 -10.84 4.15 -43.37
N ASP A 696 -9.88 5.06 -43.43
CA ASP A 696 -9.61 5.98 -44.54
C ASP A 696 -8.10 6.03 -44.82
N ASP A 697 -7.62 7.07 -45.50
CA ASP A 697 -6.20 7.24 -45.82
C ASP A 697 -5.35 7.64 -44.60
N ALA A 698 -5.97 8.09 -43.50
CA ALA A 698 -5.29 8.59 -42.32
C ALA A 698 -5.25 7.59 -41.16
N MET A 699 -6.28 6.74 -40.98
CA MET A 699 -6.31 5.77 -39.89
C MET A 699 -7.19 4.52 -40.13
N ILE A 700 -7.08 3.56 -39.21
CA ILE A 700 -7.92 2.35 -39.11
C ILE A 700 -8.54 2.29 -37.72
N ILE A 701 -9.86 2.08 -37.63
CA ILE A 701 -10.61 1.88 -36.37
C ILE A 701 -10.92 0.38 -36.20
N TYR A 702 -10.65 -0.14 -35.00
CA TYR A 702 -10.90 -1.52 -34.62
C TYR A 702 -12.12 -1.67 -33.71
N SER A 703 -12.81 -2.81 -33.77
CA SER A 703 -13.85 -3.16 -32.81
C SER A 703 -13.28 -3.29 -31.40
N GLY A 704 -14.11 -3.01 -30.42
CA GLY A 704 -13.71 -2.76 -29.05
C GLY A 704 -14.47 -3.58 -28.01
N THR A 705 -14.13 -3.40 -26.74
CA THR A 705 -14.77 -4.04 -25.58
C THR A 705 -15.83 -3.14 -24.98
N LEU A 706 -17.02 -3.69 -24.68
CA LEU A 706 -18.17 -2.98 -24.13
C LEU A 706 -18.24 -3.09 -22.61
N PHE A 707 -18.62 -2.00 -21.95
CA PHE A 707 -18.69 -1.88 -20.50
C PHE A 707 -20.04 -1.34 -20.02
N ARG A 708 -20.55 -1.87 -18.91
CA ARG A 708 -21.75 -1.35 -18.21
C ARG A 708 -21.41 -0.32 -17.13
N ARG A 709 -20.15 -0.26 -16.68
CA ARG A 709 -19.62 0.71 -15.72
C ARG A 709 -18.24 1.19 -16.19
N GLU A 710 -17.83 2.38 -15.78
CA GLU A 710 -16.52 2.92 -16.15
C GLU A 710 -15.41 1.95 -15.71
N PHE A 711 -14.65 1.38 -16.65
CA PHE A 711 -13.64 0.31 -16.45
C PHE A 711 -14.11 -1.01 -15.82
N TYR A 712 -15.42 -1.20 -15.57
CA TYR A 712 -15.94 -2.41 -14.93
C TYR A 712 -17.13 -3.02 -15.67
N ASN A 713 -17.34 -4.32 -15.48
CA ASN A 713 -18.46 -5.08 -16.02
C ASN A 713 -18.47 -5.09 -17.56
N THR A 714 -17.53 -5.86 -18.12
CA THR A 714 -17.43 -6.12 -19.56
C THR A 714 -18.58 -7.01 -20.03
N VAL A 715 -19.24 -6.65 -21.13
CA VAL A 715 -20.46 -7.34 -21.60
C VAL A 715 -20.42 -7.82 -23.04
N GLY A 716 -19.25 -7.80 -23.66
CA GLY A 716 -19.02 -8.28 -25.02
C GLY A 716 -18.22 -7.28 -25.84
N TYR A 717 -18.36 -7.38 -27.16
CA TYR A 717 -17.61 -6.55 -28.10
C TYR A 717 -18.54 -5.72 -28.97
N GLY A 718 -18.06 -4.55 -29.39
CA GLY A 718 -18.84 -3.65 -30.22
C GLY A 718 -17.99 -2.67 -31.00
N GLN A 719 -18.63 -1.99 -31.93
CA GLN A 719 -18.04 -1.02 -32.84
C GLN A 719 -18.48 0.38 -32.42
N PHE A 720 -17.55 1.33 -32.44
CA PHE A 720 -17.84 2.75 -32.22
C PHE A 720 -18.81 3.24 -33.31
N ALA A 721 -19.80 4.03 -32.89
CA ALA A 721 -20.84 4.58 -33.74
C ALA A 721 -20.80 6.11 -33.65
N GLY A 722 -20.56 6.74 -34.81
CA GLY A 722 -20.27 8.16 -34.92
C GLY A 722 -19.06 8.44 -35.81
N ALA A 723 -18.33 9.51 -35.52
CA ALA A 723 -17.21 9.99 -36.31
C ALA A 723 -16.01 10.31 -35.45
N ILE A 724 -14.82 10.24 -36.04
CA ILE A 724 -13.59 10.79 -35.47
C ILE A 724 -13.13 11.91 -36.40
N LYS A 725 -13.00 13.14 -35.90
CA LYS A 725 -12.39 14.25 -36.67
C LYS A 725 -10.96 14.46 -36.22
N TYR A 726 -10.10 14.76 -37.17
CA TYR A 726 -8.66 14.82 -36.96
C TYR A 726 -8.02 15.79 -37.96
N ASP A 727 -6.87 16.35 -37.58
CA ASP A 727 -5.99 17.04 -38.52
C ASP A 727 -4.89 16.10 -38.99
N MET A 728 -4.47 16.28 -40.25
CA MET A 728 -3.28 15.65 -40.80
C MET A 728 -2.12 16.65 -40.74
N GLU A 729 -1.01 16.22 -40.13
CA GLU A 729 0.23 17.02 -40.07
C GLU A 729 1.09 16.90 -41.34
#